data_AF-A0A6C0JI04-F1
#
_entry.id   AF-A0A6C0JI04-F1
#
_cell.length_a   1.000
_cell.length_b   1.000
_cell.length_c   1.000
_cell.angle_alpha   90.00
_cell.angle_beta   90.00
_cell.angle_gamma   90.00
#
_symmetry.space_group_name_H-M   'P 1'
#
loop_
_entity.id
_entity.type
_entity.pdbx_description
1 polymer ?
#
loop_
_entity_poly.entity_id
_entity_poly.type
_entity_poly.pdbx_seq_one_letter_code
_entity_poly.pdbx_strand_id
1 'polypeptide(L)'
;METQRSAVTALANYVSRDPQAELECKVLPNQIKTKGVADRIAGVISSVSTGSATDEHRAVFSYPDNVRVVVTQSANIYKVCSTGSFRGTKLLVERKTRYFEGRGSESDLVDLPDLGIRFTLRREEELRRDFTGAPMDPTAHVRIIHRRSWTTLDGLLRFDFSLVKSRTRGMRSLHEVMRAQPAYELELEVLDRKAPTNAIVDSLFRHVTLVLEAFQGTPFLLTKSDVENYRMGFQRLGFNFINPVTMDRRHMSKVCPNSILEGYTVTTKADGDRCFLVVASDKRVIRVTPNKDISWTGLTSTKDIHVGDVLDGEYLTDMNLFCIFDVYAFRGKNTTRLPLMLTDEDLTITSRLGCAREFVKDLGTDFVTAPSQKPLRIETKVFFAGDGPVMEQAINTLLDTKFGYPTDGLVFTPKSTPVAPMQDRRGKTWLRVYKWKPADQNSIDFLLRYKPGESYDTVLKSHVFKGTLYVSRNRGSDILYPRETLTGEYTPPVMPPDLKRIAETRDRAPSPFQPSVPRKPDANIISLKLEKGVPVDKMGNPIRDNTIVECAYDTETGHWTVLRTRDDKTYQYRELGEPQFGNDIAVAESIWTNIHVPITEDMIRHPASQAVDDLAEDDLYYRDNLDARDRILKDVYSFHNRVKEQLYQACVKPGDTLLELAVGRAGDMLKWKRSKPKLVVGFDISEANLTSSRQGAYVRYLRDSEKPSCDKLPPMLLAVGDMTKPLYESDDRYTRILAGTDPAPTAYLQQFRGVKEFDDISCQFAIHYACVSEEAFRAFTENLKVHGKKRFFGTCMDGAAVYALLLGKKNHIFRADGQVFGEFTKDYPDGDAWRPEFGQTLRVYLESFEKPVQEALVPFERVVELLKEAGYELESTQLFQEYYSQQTAITLTQEQQAFSFLHRTFIFNKVETPAPPSPPEEEESIEVPTVKDAEAAAAPKLKKKVIKVKVPVEEAEAEKPVFFFMGDEKLAEYRFLSNMYVAPFEIDGITFPTVEHYFQWSKAKLFKDEAAATKMLTPPKGKQFTEAKSAKAIGKKVKDFVGAEWNGLAPGRGFKDEVMRKALRAKFTHPKNTEMLEKLLATKDRTLAEANARDSYWGIGTSADTKPAQEGKWKGQNWMGKMLMELRTELRGEKAEA
;
A
#
# COMPACT_ATOMS: atom_id res chain seq x y z
N MET A 1 -33.55 -23.73 25.59
CA MET A 1 -34.77 -22.91 25.36
C MET A 1 -35.85 -23.16 26.41
N GLU A 2 -36.11 -24.40 26.86
CA GLU A 2 -37.16 -24.70 27.86
C GLU A 2 -37.04 -23.92 29.19
N THR A 3 -35.83 -23.84 29.74
CA THR A 3 -35.55 -23.06 30.96
C THR A 3 -35.77 -21.56 30.76
N GLN A 4 -35.49 -21.04 29.56
CA GLN A 4 -35.72 -19.62 29.20
C GLN A 4 -37.20 -19.35 29.00
N ARG A 5 -37.94 -20.32 28.43
CA ARG A 5 -39.38 -20.26 28.22
C ARG A 5 -40.13 -20.12 29.55
N SER A 6 -39.75 -20.91 30.56
CA SER A 6 -40.32 -20.83 31.90
C SER A 6 -40.20 -19.44 32.52
N ALA A 7 -39.03 -18.80 32.41
CA ALA A 7 -38.80 -17.44 32.93
C ALA A 7 -39.62 -16.37 32.20
N VAL A 8 -39.77 -16.47 30.87
CA VAL A 8 -40.61 -15.55 30.09
C VAL A 8 -42.10 -15.78 30.39
N THR A 9 -42.53 -17.02 30.58
CA THR A 9 -43.90 -17.35 31.02
C THR A 9 -44.24 -16.71 32.36
N ALA A 10 -43.28 -16.66 33.29
CA ALA A 10 -43.47 -15.97 34.57
C ALA A 10 -43.76 -14.47 34.39
N LEU A 11 -43.01 -13.79 33.50
CA LEU A 11 -43.28 -12.37 33.17
C LEU A 11 -44.63 -12.18 32.46
N ALA A 12 -44.95 -13.04 31.49
CA ALA A 12 -46.20 -12.94 30.74
C ALA A 12 -47.45 -13.17 31.61
N ASN A 13 -47.35 -13.95 32.70
CA ASN A 13 -48.43 -14.11 33.68
C ASN A 13 -48.78 -12.81 34.44
N TYR A 14 -47.85 -11.86 34.57
CA TYR A 14 -48.15 -10.56 35.18
C TYR A 14 -48.97 -9.67 34.24
N VAL A 15 -48.70 -9.73 32.93
CA VAL A 15 -49.43 -8.97 31.91
C VAL A 15 -50.92 -9.35 31.87
N SER A 16 -51.24 -10.63 32.09
CA SER A 16 -52.64 -11.09 32.13
C SER A 16 -53.37 -10.75 33.44
N ARG A 17 -52.63 -10.36 34.49
CA ARG A 17 -53.17 -10.06 35.84
C ARG A 17 -53.24 -8.57 36.15
N ASP A 18 -52.31 -7.77 35.63
CA ASP A 18 -52.25 -6.32 35.86
C ASP A 18 -52.36 -5.57 34.52
N PRO A 19 -53.43 -4.79 34.30
CA PRO A 19 -53.60 -4.00 33.08
C PRO A 19 -52.54 -2.90 32.89
N GLN A 20 -51.77 -2.53 33.93
CA GLN A 20 -50.67 -1.57 33.84
C GLN A 20 -49.30 -2.21 33.58
N ALA A 21 -49.23 -3.55 33.48
CA ALA A 21 -48.02 -4.27 33.16
C ALA A 21 -47.81 -4.38 31.65
N GLU A 22 -46.63 -3.98 31.18
CA GLU A 22 -46.22 -4.04 29.78
C GLU A 22 -44.99 -4.93 29.61
N LEU A 23 -45.15 -5.99 28.82
CA LEU A 23 -44.05 -6.88 28.47
C LEU A 23 -43.51 -6.49 27.11
N GLU A 24 -42.25 -6.08 27.11
CA GLU A 24 -41.49 -5.70 25.92
C GLU A 24 -40.35 -6.68 25.69
N CYS A 25 -40.13 -7.05 24.44
CA CYS A 25 -38.97 -7.84 24.00
C CYS A 25 -38.10 -7.00 23.08
N LYS A 26 -36.92 -6.58 23.56
CA LYS A 26 -35.91 -5.93 22.72
C LYS A 26 -35.10 -7.00 22.00
N VAL A 27 -35.05 -6.90 20.69
CA VAL A 27 -34.37 -7.87 19.83
C VAL A 27 -33.15 -7.21 19.19
N LEU A 28 -32.00 -7.87 19.27
CA LEU A 28 -30.74 -7.44 18.65
C LEU A 28 -30.32 -6.00 19.01
N PRO A 29 -30.35 -5.61 20.30
CA PRO A 29 -30.06 -4.23 20.70
C PRO A 29 -28.67 -3.82 20.24
N ASN A 30 -28.57 -2.71 19.52
CA ASN A 30 -27.35 -2.16 18.92
C ASN A 30 -26.64 -3.07 17.89
N GLN A 31 -27.26 -4.16 17.43
CA GLN A 31 -26.63 -5.11 16.49
C GLN A 31 -27.06 -4.90 15.03
N ILE A 32 -28.21 -4.27 14.77
CA ILE A 32 -28.66 -3.94 13.42
C ILE A 32 -27.93 -2.67 12.97
N LYS A 33 -26.92 -2.84 12.09
CA LYS A 33 -25.99 -1.76 11.70
C LYS A 33 -26.15 -1.26 10.27
N THR A 34 -26.58 -2.12 9.35
CA THR A 34 -26.64 -1.81 7.92
C THR A 34 -28.07 -1.78 7.42
N LYS A 35 -28.33 -0.93 6.43
CA LYS A 35 -29.64 -0.81 5.79
C LYS A 35 -30.09 -2.14 5.19
N GLY A 36 -29.20 -2.87 4.51
CA GLY A 36 -29.54 -4.17 3.93
C GLY A 36 -29.97 -5.24 4.94
N VAL A 37 -29.42 -5.24 6.17
CA VAL A 37 -29.90 -6.12 7.25
C VAL A 37 -31.27 -5.65 7.74
N ALA A 38 -31.44 -4.34 7.92
CA ALA A 38 -32.72 -3.77 8.33
C ALA A 38 -33.85 -4.06 7.32
N ASP A 39 -33.60 -3.86 6.03
CA ASP A 39 -34.58 -4.10 4.97
C ASP A 39 -34.98 -5.58 4.91
N ARG A 40 -34.03 -6.50 5.11
CA ARG A 40 -34.31 -7.95 5.19
C ARG A 40 -35.21 -8.31 6.37
N ILE A 41 -34.90 -7.76 7.55
CA ILE A 41 -35.72 -7.95 8.76
C ILE A 41 -37.12 -7.36 8.55
N ALA A 42 -37.23 -6.15 7.99
CA ALA A 42 -38.50 -5.49 7.73
C ALA A 42 -39.35 -6.26 6.69
N GLY A 43 -38.72 -6.87 5.69
CA GLY A 43 -39.38 -7.74 4.71
C GLY A 43 -40.00 -8.97 5.36
N VAL A 44 -39.27 -9.64 6.26
CA VAL A 44 -39.79 -10.80 7.01
C VAL A 44 -40.88 -10.38 8.01
N ILE A 45 -40.72 -9.27 8.72
CA ILE A 45 -41.78 -8.74 9.61
C ILE A 45 -43.06 -8.48 8.81
N SER A 46 -42.94 -7.87 7.62
CA SER A 46 -44.08 -7.55 6.78
C SER A 46 -44.81 -8.81 6.27
N SER A 47 -44.09 -9.90 5.99
CA SER A 47 -44.72 -11.15 5.52
C SER A 47 -45.48 -11.91 6.60
N VAL A 48 -45.20 -11.65 7.88
CA VAL A 48 -45.85 -12.28 9.04
C VAL A 48 -46.79 -11.35 9.82
N SER A 49 -47.18 -10.23 9.20
CA SER A 49 -48.03 -9.21 9.81
C SER A 49 -49.33 -8.99 9.03
N THR A 50 -50.36 -8.46 9.71
CA THR A 50 -51.61 -8.01 9.06
C THR A 50 -51.55 -6.52 8.71
N GLY A 51 -52.12 -6.17 7.56
CA GLY A 51 -52.26 -4.78 7.12
C GLY A 51 -50.96 -4.13 6.64
N SER A 52 -51.05 -2.84 6.31
CA SER A 52 -49.89 -2.01 5.98
C SER A 52 -49.21 -1.52 7.26
N ALA A 53 -47.88 -1.39 7.23
CA ALA A 53 -47.13 -0.77 8.30
C ALA A 53 -47.67 0.63 8.65
N THR A 54 -47.66 0.98 9.93
CA THR A 54 -47.98 2.33 10.41
C THR A 54 -46.69 3.08 10.73
N ASP A 55 -46.50 4.26 10.14
CA ASP A 55 -45.33 5.10 10.38
C ASP A 55 -45.66 6.17 11.43
N GLU A 56 -44.83 6.27 12.47
CA GLU A 56 -44.94 7.23 13.56
C GLU A 56 -43.62 8.00 13.73
N HIS A 57 -43.69 9.34 13.72
CA HIS A 57 -42.60 10.20 14.14
C HIS A 57 -42.85 10.67 15.57
N ARG A 58 -41.95 10.33 16.49
CA ARG A 58 -42.01 10.78 17.90
C ARG A 58 -40.66 11.25 18.43
N ALA A 59 -40.66 12.28 19.26
CA ALA A 59 -39.51 12.72 20.03
C ALA A 59 -39.77 12.48 21.53
N VAL A 60 -38.82 11.83 22.20
CA VAL A 60 -38.91 11.45 23.62
C VAL A 60 -37.82 12.16 24.40
N PHE A 61 -38.22 12.85 25.46
CA PHE A 61 -37.37 13.59 26.38
C PHE A 61 -37.51 12.99 27.78
N SER A 62 -36.49 12.24 28.23
CA SER A 62 -36.51 11.54 29.52
C SER A 62 -35.74 12.31 30.60
N TYR A 63 -36.36 12.52 31.75
CA TYR A 63 -35.81 13.25 32.91
C TYR A 63 -35.45 12.29 34.07
N PRO A 64 -34.66 12.73 35.08
CA PRO A 64 -34.12 11.87 36.15
C PRO A 64 -35.16 11.14 37.04
N ASP A 65 -36.40 11.63 37.10
CA ASP A 65 -37.51 11.08 37.90
C ASP A 65 -38.36 10.05 37.11
N ASN A 66 -37.78 9.46 36.06
CA ASN A 66 -38.43 8.55 35.11
C ASN A 66 -39.61 9.17 34.34
N VAL A 67 -39.77 10.50 34.38
CA VAL A 67 -40.76 11.23 33.57
C VAL A 67 -40.24 11.37 32.14
N ARG A 68 -41.13 11.11 31.18
CA ARG A 68 -40.88 11.23 29.75
C ARG A 68 -41.90 12.17 29.15
N VAL A 69 -41.41 13.14 28.38
CA VAL A 69 -42.25 13.99 27.54
C VAL A 69 -42.15 13.46 26.12
N VAL A 70 -43.30 13.10 25.55
CA VAL A 70 -43.42 12.56 24.20
C VAL A 70 -44.12 13.59 23.32
N VAL A 71 -43.47 13.92 22.21
CA VAL A 71 -44.01 14.80 21.15
C VAL A 71 -44.22 13.96 19.90
N THR A 72 -45.45 13.84 19.43
CA THR A 72 -45.80 13.10 18.21
C THR A 72 -46.11 14.06 17.06
N GLN A 73 -46.01 13.55 15.82
CA GLN A 73 -46.15 14.27 14.56
C GLN A 73 -44.94 15.15 14.18
N SER A 74 -44.54 15.06 12.92
CA SER A 74 -43.35 15.74 12.37
C SER A 74 -43.39 17.26 12.52
N ALA A 75 -44.58 17.88 12.39
CA ALA A 75 -44.76 19.32 12.54
C ALA A 75 -44.51 19.81 13.98
N ASN A 76 -44.99 19.06 14.98
CA ASN A 76 -44.79 19.37 16.39
C ASN A 76 -43.32 19.17 16.81
N ILE A 77 -42.69 18.10 16.32
CA ILE A 77 -41.27 17.83 16.54
C ILE A 77 -40.43 18.96 15.94
N TYR A 78 -40.72 19.37 14.71
CA TYR A 78 -40.04 20.49 14.07
C TYR A 78 -40.21 21.80 14.84
N LYS A 79 -41.42 22.08 15.35
CA LYS A 79 -41.68 23.25 16.20
C LYS A 79 -40.85 23.24 17.49
N VAL A 80 -40.76 22.10 18.17
CA VAL A 80 -39.93 21.97 19.38
C VAL A 80 -38.44 22.09 19.04
N CYS A 81 -38.00 21.49 17.93
CA CYS A 81 -36.61 21.59 17.46
C CYS A 81 -36.19 23.01 17.05
N SER A 82 -37.10 23.80 16.49
CA SER A 82 -36.83 25.18 16.04
C SER A 82 -36.94 26.20 17.16
N THR A 83 -37.93 26.07 18.04
CA THR A 83 -38.18 27.02 19.13
C THR A 83 -37.42 26.70 20.41
N GLY A 84 -36.95 25.45 20.58
CA GLY A 84 -36.34 24.98 21.83
C GLY A 84 -37.33 24.98 23.00
N SER A 85 -38.64 24.98 22.76
CA SER A 85 -39.68 25.06 23.78
C SER A 85 -40.82 24.08 23.51
N PHE A 86 -41.46 23.57 24.57
CA PHE A 86 -42.68 22.78 24.47
C PHE A 86 -43.96 23.64 24.37
N ARG A 87 -43.84 24.98 24.49
CA ARG A 87 -45.00 25.87 24.59
C ARG A 87 -45.86 25.85 23.32
N GLY A 88 -47.15 25.60 23.49
CA GLY A 88 -48.11 25.55 22.38
C GLY A 88 -47.95 24.33 21.47
N THR A 89 -47.34 23.25 21.96
CA THR A 89 -47.23 21.95 21.29
C THR A 89 -48.02 20.92 22.12
N LYS A 90 -48.74 20.01 21.46
CA LYS A 90 -49.44 18.93 22.17
C LYS A 90 -48.42 17.92 22.70
N LEU A 91 -48.43 17.65 24.00
CA LEU A 91 -47.50 16.75 24.68
C LEU A 91 -48.25 15.58 25.32
N LEU A 92 -47.58 14.44 25.41
CA LEU A 92 -47.95 13.34 26.30
C LEU A 92 -46.85 13.22 27.36
N VAL A 93 -47.19 13.35 28.64
CA VAL A 93 -46.24 13.20 29.74
C VAL A 93 -46.54 11.89 30.47
N GLU A 94 -45.64 10.94 30.35
CA GLU A 94 -45.76 9.60 30.92
C GLU A 94 -44.62 9.34 31.91
N ARG A 95 -44.84 8.48 32.89
CA ARG A 95 -43.79 7.93 33.74
C ARG A 95 -43.62 6.45 33.42
N LYS A 96 -42.39 6.06 33.07
CA LYS A 96 -42.06 4.66 32.77
C LYS A 96 -41.06 4.13 33.80
N THR A 97 -41.50 3.22 34.66
CA THR A 97 -40.71 2.62 35.75
C THR A 97 -40.50 1.13 35.55
N ARG A 98 -39.60 0.54 36.35
CA ARG A 98 -39.57 -0.93 36.49
C ARG A 98 -40.87 -1.38 37.19
N TYR A 99 -41.33 -2.59 36.89
CA TYR A 99 -42.58 -3.10 37.43
C TYR A 99 -42.49 -3.40 38.94
N PHE A 100 -41.39 -4.00 39.41
CA PHE A 100 -41.12 -4.30 40.82
C PHE A 100 -40.28 -3.22 41.53
N GLU A 101 -40.19 -2.00 40.98
CA GLU A 101 -39.43 -0.91 41.59
C GLU A 101 -39.92 -0.63 43.04
N GLY A 102 -39.11 -0.99 44.03
CA GLY A 102 -39.45 -0.86 45.46
C GLY A 102 -40.23 -2.03 46.08
N ARG A 103 -40.48 -3.15 45.37
CA ARG A 103 -41.20 -4.33 45.87
C ARG A 103 -40.41 -5.64 45.66
N GLY A 104 -39.67 -6.08 46.67
CA GLY A 104 -39.19 -7.47 46.80
C GLY A 104 -38.11 -7.96 45.81
N SER A 105 -37.77 -9.25 45.90
CA SER A 105 -36.64 -9.92 45.24
C SER A 105 -36.94 -10.52 43.85
N GLU A 106 -38.08 -10.18 43.23
CA GLU A 106 -38.47 -10.70 41.92
C GLU A 106 -37.81 -9.91 40.78
N SER A 107 -37.49 -10.59 39.66
CA SER A 107 -36.80 -9.98 38.52
C SER A 107 -37.78 -9.60 37.41
N ASP A 108 -37.80 -8.32 37.03
CA ASP A 108 -38.55 -7.76 35.89
C ASP A 108 -37.86 -8.00 34.54
N LEU A 109 -36.71 -8.68 34.56
CA LEU A 109 -35.79 -8.78 33.44
C LEU A 109 -35.44 -10.25 33.21
N VAL A 110 -35.61 -10.69 31.96
CA VAL A 110 -35.02 -11.93 31.46
C VAL A 110 -34.11 -11.54 30.29
N ASP A 111 -32.80 -11.57 30.53
CA ASP A 111 -31.79 -11.25 29.52
C ASP A 111 -31.24 -12.55 28.92
N LEU A 112 -31.29 -12.65 27.60
CA LEU A 112 -30.73 -13.76 26.82
C LEU A 112 -29.59 -13.19 25.95
N PRO A 113 -28.44 -12.84 26.58
CA PRO A 113 -27.38 -12.09 25.91
C PRO A 113 -26.82 -12.83 24.69
N ASP A 114 -26.79 -14.16 24.77
CA ASP A 114 -26.24 -15.08 23.76
C ASP A 114 -27.10 -15.15 22.47
N LEU A 115 -28.39 -14.82 22.57
CA LEU A 115 -29.30 -14.63 21.43
C LEU A 115 -29.52 -13.14 21.11
N GLY A 116 -29.00 -12.24 21.96
CA GLY A 116 -29.25 -10.81 21.84
C GLY A 116 -30.71 -10.42 22.06
N ILE A 117 -31.42 -11.15 22.92
CA ILE A 117 -32.83 -10.88 23.24
C ILE A 117 -32.91 -10.43 24.69
N ARG A 118 -33.78 -9.46 24.97
CA ARG A 118 -34.06 -9.00 26.33
C ARG A 118 -35.54 -8.78 26.53
N PHE A 119 -36.14 -9.50 27.48
CA PHE A 119 -37.51 -9.28 27.91
C PHE A 119 -37.52 -8.38 29.15
N THR A 120 -38.33 -7.34 29.13
CA THR A 120 -38.51 -6.41 30.25
C THR A 120 -39.98 -6.21 30.55
N LEU A 121 -40.32 -6.31 31.83
CA LEU A 121 -41.61 -5.87 32.35
C LEU A 121 -41.50 -4.41 32.81
N ARG A 122 -42.46 -3.58 32.39
CA ARG A 122 -42.52 -2.14 32.66
C ARG A 122 -43.90 -1.75 33.11
N ARG A 123 -43.97 -0.62 33.82
CA ARG A 123 -45.22 0.06 34.16
C ARG A 123 -45.19 1.45 33.54
N GLU A 124 -46.23 1.77 32.77
CA GLU A 124 -46.43 3.09 32.17
C GLU A 124 -47.66 3.76 32.78
N GLU A 125 -47.48 5.00 33.23
CA GLU A 125 -48.56 5.83 33.80
C GLU A 125 -48.59 7.19 33.10
N GLU A 126 -49.73 7.56 32.52
CA GLU A 126 -49.94 8.92 31.99
C GLU A 126 -50.14 9.89 33.16
N LEU A 127 -49.26 10.88 33.29
CA LEU A 127 -49.29 11.83 34.39
C LEU A 127 -50.10 13.09 34.06
N ARG A 128 -49.80 13.72 32.92
CA ARG A 128 -50.36 15.03 32.51
C ARG A 128 -50.11 15.34 31.03
N ARG A 129 -50.68 16.44 30.55
CA ARG A 129 -50.61 16.88 29.13
C ARG A 129 -49.76 18.14 28.91
N ASP A 130 -49.18 18.68 29.98
CA ASP A 130 -48.37 19.88 29.99
C ASP A 130 -47.04 19.66 30.76
N PHE A 131 -45.99 20.35 30.34
CA PHE A 131 -44.67 20.24 30.94
C PHE A 131 -43.89 21.55 30.81
N THR A 132 -43.26 21.98 31.90
CA THR A 132 -42.59 23.30 31.99
C THR A 132 -41.06 23.23 31.87
N GLY A 133 -40.46 22.03 31.83
CA GLY A 133 -39.01 21.88 31.68
C GLY A 133 -38.50 22.14 30.25
N ALA A 134 -37.19 22.31 30.10
CA ALA A 134 -36.56 22.63 28.82
C ALA A 134 -36.26 21.36 27.99
N PRO A 135 -36.57 21.32 26.68
CA PRO A 135 -36.26 20.17 25.81
C PRO A 135 -34.78 19.76 25.74
N MET A 136 -33.86 20.69 26.03
CA MET A 136 -32.40 20.44 26.02
C MET A 136 -31.77 20.56 27.42
N ASP A 137 -32.53 20.23 28.48
CA ASP A 137 -31.99 20.15 29.84
C ASP A 137 -30.73 19.27 29.87
N PRO A 138 -29.60 19.70 30.49
CA PRO A 138 -28.37 18.92 30.56
C PRO A 138 -28.53 17.52 31.16
N THR A 139 -29.52 17.33 32.03
CA THR A 139 -29.83 16.06 32.71
C THR A 139 -30.79 15.18 31.90
N ALA A 140 -31.43 15.72 30.85
CA ALA A 140 -32.39 15.01 30.04
C ALA A 140 -31.74 14.20 28.89
N HIS A 141 -32.25 12.99 28.71
CA HIS A 141 -31.92 12.14 27.57
C HIS A 141 -32.93 12.37 26.44
N VAL A 142 -32.45 12.74 25.26
CA VAL A 142 -33.30 13.09 24.10
C VAL A 142 -33.17 12.03 23.02
N ARG A 143 -34.30 11.58 22.49
CA ARG A 143 -34.40 10.61 21.39
C ARG A 143 -35.39 11.09 20.35
N ILE A 144 -34.98 11.12 19.09
CA ILE A 144 -35.86 11.38 17.94
C ILE A 144 -36.02 10.06 17.20
N ILE A 145 -37.25 9.59 17.10
CA ILE A 145 -37.60 8.23 16.71
C ILE A 145 -38.51 8.31 15.48
N HIS A 146 -38.10 7.61 14.42
CA HIS A 146 -38.99 7.24 13.33
C HIS A 146 -39.29 5.76 13.48
N ARG A 147 -40.50 5.44 13.92
CA ARG A 147 -40.95 4.09 14.22
C ARG A 147 -41.88 3.62 13.12
N ARG A 148 -41.67 2.40 12.66
CA ARG A 148 -42.57 1.69 11.78
C ARG A 148 -43.11 0.49 12.53
N SER A 149 -44.43 0.37 12.59
CA SER A 149 -45.10 -0.64 13.42
C SER A 149 -45.99 -1.57 12.61
N TRP A 150 -45.96 -2.86 12.95
CA TRP A 150 -46.78 -3.90 12.35
C TRP A 150 -47.43 -4.77 13.42
N THR A 151 -48.64 -5.23 13.16
CA THR A 151 -49.36 -6.18 14.03
C THR A 151 -49.21 -7.59 13.47
N THR A 152 -48.87 -8.56 14.31
CA THR A 152 -48.68 -9.96 13.89
C THR A 152 -49.98 -10.57 13.33
N LEU A 153 -49.86 -11.62 12.52
CA LEU A 153 -51.02 -12.34 11.95
C LEU A 153 -51.99 -12.90 13.00
N ASP A 154 -51.48 -13.29 14.16
CA ASP A 154 -52.28 -13.77 15.29
C ASP A 154 -52.90 -12.65 16.14
N GLY A 155 -52.57 -11.38 15.85
CA GLY A 155 -53.09 -10.20 16.58
C GLY A 155 -52.52 -10.01 18.00
N LEU A 156 -51.61 -10.88 18.45
CA LEU A 156 -51.14 -10.89 19.83
C LEU A 156 -50.03 -9.87 20.10
N LEU A 157 -49.20 -9.56 19.09
CA LEU A 157 -47.98 -8.77 19.25
C LEU A 157 -47.92 -7.61 18.25
N ARG A 158 -47.15 -6.57 18.61
CA ARG A 158 -46.75 -5.48 17.71
C ARG A 158 -45.23 -5.49 17.53
N PHE A 159 -44.75 -5.50 16.30
CA PHE A 159 -43.38 -5.15 15.99
C PHE A 159 -43.22 -3.64 15.90
N ASP A 160 -42.25 -3.08 16.61
CA ASP A 160 -41.83 -1.69 16.52
C ASP A 160 -40.40 -1.62 16.00
N PHE A 161 -40.23 -1.31 14.73
CA PHE A 161 -38.91 -1.13 14.12
C PHE A 161 -38.59 0.35 13.96
N SER A 162 -37.62 0.82 14.72
CA SER A 162 -37.36 2.23 14.94
C SER A 162 -35.97 2.67 14.47
N LEU A 163 -35.91 3.80 13.78
CA LEU A 163 -34.70 4.58 13.52
C LEU A 163 -34.59 5.67 14.58
N VAL A 164 -33.60 5.58 15.46
CA VAL A 164 -33.46 6.41 16.65
C VAL A 164 -32.20 7.28 16.57
N LYS A 165 -32.36 8.59 16.67
CA LYS A 165 -31.26 9.54 16.89
C LYS A 165 -31.27 9.98 18.33
N SER A 166 -30.19 9.71 19.06
CA SER A 166 -30.09 10.03 20.48
C SER A 166 -29.03 11.08 20.74
N ARG A 167 -29.25 11.92 21.77
CA ARG A 167 -28.26 12.90 22.23
C ARG A 167 -27.07 12.20 22.87
N THR A 168 -25.86 12.54 22.41
CA THR A 168 -24.59 12.04 22.99
C THR A 168 -23.85 13.12 23.78
N ARG A 169 -22.85 12.69 24.57
CA ARG A 169 -22.05 13.57 25.43
C ARG A 169 -21.28 14.59 24.57
N GLY A 170 -21.61 15.87 24.72
CA GLY A 170 -21.03 16.98 23.95
C GLY A 170 -22.00 17.70 23.01
N MET A 171 -23.15 17.07 22.68
CA MET A 171 -24.17 17.73 21.86
C MET A 171 -24.91 18.80 22.66
N ARG A 172 -24.94 20.03 22.13
CA ARG A 172 -25.54 21.21 22.79
C ARG A 172 -26.87 21.65 22.20
N SER A 173 -27.23 21.17 21.00
CA SER A 173 -28.46 21.58 20.30
C SER A 173 -29.26 20.39 19.73
N LEU A 174 -30.58 20.55 19.57
CA LEU A 174 -31.43 19.57 18.88
C LEU A 174 -31.05 19.39 17.41
N HIS A 175 -30.48 20.44 16.79
CA HIS A 175 -30.01 20.39 15.42
C HIS A 175 -28.81 19.45 15.25
N GLU A 176 -27.89 19.40 16.23
CA GLU A 176 -26.81 18.40 16.27
C GLU A 176 -27.36 16.97 16.38
N VAL A 177 -28.39 16.75 17.21
CA VAL A 177 -29.07 15.45 17.34
C VAL A 177 -29.72 15.04 16.01
N MET A 178 -30.34 15.98 15.29
CA MET A 178 -30.94 15.70 13.98
C MET A 178 -29.92 15.34 12.90
N ARG A 179 -28.69 15.84 13.00
CA ARG A 179 -27.56 15.47 12.11
C ARG A 179 -26.87 14.18 12.53
N ALA A 180 -27.15 13.66 13.73
CA ALA A 180 -26.59 12.40 14.19
C ALA A 180 -27.04 11.22 13.30
N GLN A 181 -26.18 10.21 13.20
CA GLN A 181 -26.53 8.96 12.54
C GLN A 181 -27.61 8.24 13.36
N PRO A 182 -28.68 7.76 12.72
CA PRO A 182 -29.70 6.98 13.41
C PRO A 182 -29.19 5.56 13.71
N ALA A 183 -29.61 5.01 14.84
CA ALA A 183 -29.45 3.61 15.20
C ALA A 183 -30.76 2.85 14.97
N TYR A 184 -30.68 1.61 14.52
CA TYR A 184 -31.84 0.73 14.43
C TYR A 184 -32.14 0.08 15.77
N GLU A 185 -33.41 0.08 16.16
CA GLU A 185 -33.92 -0.60 17.35
C GLU A 185 -35.18 -1.39 16.98
N LEU A 186 -35.25 -2.64 17.40
CA LEU A 186 -36.39 -3.53 17.16
C LEU A 186 -36.96 -4.00 18.49
N GLU A 187 -38.24 -3.78 18.68
CA GLU A 187 -38.98 -4.14 19.89
C GLU A 187 -40.25 -4.90 19.51
N LEU A 188 -40.61 -5.93 20.29
CA LEU A 188 -41.92 -6.57 20.21
C LEU A 188 -42.68 -6.26 21.51
N GLU A 189 -43.92 -5.80 21.37
CA GLU A 189 -44.80 -5.46 22.49
C GLU A 189 -46.05 -6.34 22.46
N VAL A 190 -46.53 -6.76 23.63
CA VAL A 190 -47.77 -7.54 23.75
C VAL A 190 -49.00 -6.63 23.64
N LEU A 191 -49.84 -6.87 22.63
CA LEU A 191 -51.08 -6.12 22.40
C LEU A 191 -52.27 -6.76 23.14
N ASP A 192 -52.54 -8.04 22.89
CA ASP A 192 -53.68 -8.73 23.51
C ASP A 192 -53.29 -9.32 24.87
N ARG A 193 -53.50 -8.50 25.91
CA ARG A 193 -53.20 -8.85 27.31
C ARG A 193 -54.16 -9.90 27.89
N LYS A 194 -55.28 -10.20 27.21
CA LYS A 194 -56.30 -11.17 27.68
C LYS A 194 -56.08 -12.57 27.10
N ALA A 195 -55.22 -12.71 26.10
CA ALA A 195 -54.89 -13.99 25.51
C ALA A 195 -54.23 -14.95 26.52
N PRO A 196 -54.37 -16.28 26.34
CA PRO A 196 -53.68 -17.26 27.17
C PRO A 196 -52.16 -17.04 27.19
N THR A 197 -51.54 -17.09 28.38
CA THR A 197 -50.10 -16.83 28.55
C THR A 197 -49.23 -17.69 27.65
N ASN A 198 -49.58 -18.97 27.46
CA ASN A 198 -48.86 -19.88 26.57
C ASN A 198 -48.90 -19.42 25.11
N ALA A 199 -50.05 -18.92 24.62
CA ALA A 199 -50.17 -18.41 23.27
C ALA A 199 -49.30 -17.16 23.05
N ILE A 200 -49.24 -16.26 24.03
CA ILE A 200 -48.36 -15.06 23.98
C ILE A 200 -46.89 -15.48 23.92
N VAL A 201 -46.46 -16.40 24.79
CA VAL A 201 -45.07 -16.87 24.82
C VAL A 201 -44.71 -17.62 23.53
N ASP A 202 -45.60 -18.48 23.03
CA ASP A 202 -45.42 -19.19 21.76
C ASP A 202 -45.28 -18.22 20.58
N SER A 203 -46.11 -17.17 20.56
CA SER A 203 -46.03 -16.11 19.56
C SER A 203 -44.72 -15.33 19.66
N LEU A 204 -44.29 -14.94 20.86
CA LEU A 204 -43.02 -14.21 21.08
C LEU A 204 -41.84 -15.01 20.53
N PHE A 205 -41.68 -16.27 20.92
CA PHE A 205 -40.55 -17.09 20.47
C PHE A 205 -40.60 -17.37 18.97
N ARG A 206 -41.79 -17.62 18.38
CA ARG A 206 -41.94 -17.83 16.94
C ARG A 206 -41.46 -16.62 16.14
N HIS A 207 -41.96 -15.43 16.50
CA HIS A 207 -41.67 -14.19 15.78
C HIS A 207 -40.24 -13.71 16.00
N VAL A 208 -39.70 -13.83 17.22
CA VAL A 208 -38.29 -13.52 17.49
C VAL A 208 -37.35 -14.45 16.73
N THR A 209 -37.68 -15.75 16.61
CA THR A 209 -36.90 -16.71 15.83
C THR A 209 -36.80 -16.27 14.36
N LEU A 210 -37.93 -15.92 13.73
CA LEU A 210 -37.96 -15.43 12.35
C LEU A 210 -37.10 -14.17 12.14
N VAL A 211 -37.12 -13.25 13.11
CA VAL A 211 -36.27 -12.05 13.07
C VAL A 211 -34.78 -12.41 13.19
N LEU A 212 -34.43 -13.34 14.06
CA LEU A 212 -33.04 -13.79 14.20
C LEU A 212 -32.55 -14.51 12.93
N GLU A 213 -33.41 -15.31 12.29
CA GLU A 213 -33.10 -15.99 11.02
C GLU A 213 -32.87 -14.96 9.91
N ALA A 214 -33.71 -13.92 9.84
CA ALA A 214 -33.54 -12.81 8.93
C ALA A 214 -32.23 -12.03 9.20
N PHE A 215 -31.88 -11.83 10.47
CA PHE A 215 -30.63 -11.15 10.85
C PHE A 215 -29.38 -11.96 10.47
N GLN A 216 -29.37 -13.27 10.74
CA GLN A 216 -28.23 -14.14 10.40
C GLN A 216 -28.20 -14.54 8.92
N GLY A 217 -29.30 -14.32 8.18
CA GLY A 217 -29.43 -14.69 6.77
C GLY A 217 -29.44 -16.21 6.55
N THR A 218 -29.81 -16.98 7.57
CA THR A 218 -29.89 -18.43 7.54
C THR A 218 -31.01 -18.88 8.48
N PRO A 219 -31.78 -19.94 8.15
CA PRO A 219 -32.75 -20.53 9.08
C PRO A 219 -32.05 -21.26 10.25
N PHE A 220 -30.72 -21.40 10.20
CA PHE A 220 -29.95 -22.18 11.16
C PHE A 220 -29.23 -21.25 12.15
N LEU A 221 -29.92 -20.95 13.25
CA LEU A 221 -29.44 -20.01 14.26
C LEU A 221 -28.19 -20.50 14.98
N LEU A 222 -27.20 -19.61 15.07
CA LEU A 222 -26.04 -19.74 15.95
C LEU A 222 -26.15 -18.77 17.11
N THR A 223 -25.70 -19.20 18.29
CA THR A 223 -25.54 -18.30 19.44
C THR A 223 -24.29 -17.44 19.27
N LYS A 224 -24.17 -16.33 20.03
CA LYS A 224 -22.95 -15.52 20.04
C LYS A 224 -21.73 -16.32 20.49
N SER A 225 -21.91 -17.20 21.45
CA SER A 225 -20.88 -18.10 21.94
C SER A 225 -20.41 -19.07 20.84
N ASP A 226 -21.34 -19.65 20.07
CA ASP A 226 -20.99 -20.49 18.91
C ASP A 226 -20.19 -19.70 17.87
N VAL A 227 -20.66 -18.50 17.51
CA VAL A 227 -19.97 -17.63 16.54
C VAL A 227 -18.55 -17.29 16.99
N GLU A 228 -18.34 -16.97 18.27
CA GLU A 228 -17.00 -16.69 18.78
C GLU A 228 -16.11 -17.93 18.80
N ASN A 229 -16.64 -19.09 19.20
CA ASN A 229 -15.91 -20.36 19.18
C ASN A 229 -15.46 -20.73 17.76
N TYR A 230 -16.37 -20.63 16.77
CA TYR A 230 -16.03 -20.87 15.37
C TYR A 230 -15.05 -19.83 14.82
N ARG A 231 -15.18 -18.56 15.22
CA ARG A 231 -14.25 -17.50 14.84
C ARG A 231 -12.84 -17.81 15.35
N MET A 232 -12.71 -18.20 16.61
CA MET A 232 -11.44 -18.62 17.19
C MET A 232 -10.89 -19.89 16.51
N GLY A 233 -11.76 -20.87 16.23
CA GLY A 233 -11.42 -22.09 15.50
C GLY A 233 -10.85 -21.80 14.11
N PHE A 234 -11.54 -20.98 13.33
CA PHE A 234 -11.10 -20.57 11.99
C PHE A 234 -9.78 -19.78 12.04
N GLN A 235 -9.62 -18.88 13.01
CA GLN A 235 -8.36 -18.13 13.19
C GLN A 235 -7.16 -19.04 13.47
N ARG A 236 -7.36 -20.15 14.18
CA ARG A 236 -6.30 -21.15 14.44
C ARG A 236 -5.86 -21.90 13.18
N LEU A 237 -6.74 -22.05 12.19
CA LEU A 237 -6.38 -22.67 10.89
C LEU A 237 -5.42 -21.80 10.08
N GLY A 238 -5.38 -20.48 10.33
CA GLY A 238 -4.40 -19.56 9.74
C GLY A 238 -4.63 -19.22 8.27
N PHE A 239 -5.76 -19.62 7.68
CA PHE A 239 -6.11 -19.32 6.30
C PHE A 239 -6.63 -17.88 6.12
N ASN A 240 -6.33 -17.29 4.96
CA ASN A 240 -6.73 -15.94 4.62
C ASN A 240 -7.29 -15.91 3.20
N PHE A 241 -8.27 -15.05 2.96
CA PHE A 241 -8.75 -14.77 1.61
C PHE A 241 -7.66 -14.07 0.78
N ILE A 242 -7.41 -14.58 -0.42
CA ILE A 242 -6.40 -14.05 -1.35
C ILE A 242 -7.09 -13.58 -2.63
N ASN A 243 -6.87 -12.31 -2.96
CA ASN A 243 -7.57 -11.63 -4.05
C ASN A 243 -6.86 -11.84 -5.41
N PRO A 244 -7.61 -12.02 -6.51
CA PRO A 244 -7.05 -11.97 -7.86
C PRO A 244 -6.73 -10.52 -8.28
N VAL A 245 -5.94 -10.38 -9.34
CA VAL A 245 -5.65 -9.12 -10.03
C VAL A 245 -6.52 -8.97 -11.29
N THR A 246 -6.83 -7.73 -11.68
CA THR A 246 -7.50 -7.47 -12.97
C THR A 246 -6.57 -7.86 -14.12
N MET A 247 -7.12 -8.45 -15.18
CA MET A 247 -6.36 -8.86 -16.35
C MET A 247 -6.06 -7.67 -17.27
N ASP A 248 -4.77 -7.48 -17.59
CA ASP A 248 -4.26 -6.53 -18.58
C ASP A 248 -3.85 -7.23 -19.89
N ARG A 249 -3.70 -6.49 -21.00
CA ARG A 249 -3.47 -7.06 -22.35
C ARG A 249 -2.19 -7.89 -22.46
N ARG A 250 -1.14 -7.50 -21.74
CA ARG A 250 0.13 -8.23 -21.67
C ARG A 250 -0.01 -9.69 -21.26
N HIS A 251 -1.03 -10.03 -20.45
CA HIS A 251 -1.25 -11.42 -20.02
C HIS A 251 -1.77 -12.31 -21.17
N MET A 252 -2.17 -11.74 -22.30
CA MET A 252 -2.52 -12.48 -23.52
C MET A 252 -1.35 -12.65 -24.49
N SER A 253 -0.25 -11.90 -24.32
CA SER A 253 0.91 -11.99 -25.21
C SER A 253 1.72 -13.25 -24.89
N LYS A 254 2.12 -14.02 -25.92
CA LYS A 254 2.98 -15.21 -25.77
C LYS A 254 4.42 -14.87 -25.37
N VAL A 255 4.86 -13.64 -25.65
CA VAL A 255 6.23 -13.18 -25.38
C VAL A 255 6.39 -12.76 -23.92
N CYS A 256 5.27 -12.41 -23.27
CA CYS A 256 5.27 -11.98 -21.88
C CYS A 256 5.29 -13.17 -20.91
N PRO A 257 6.07 -13.09 -19.82
CA PRO A 257 6.05 -14.11 -18.78
C PRO A 257 4.67 -14.19 -18.11
N ASN A 258 4.25 -15.39 -17.71
CA ASN A 258 2.95 -15.66 -17.06
C ASN A 258 1.72 -15.35 -17.94
N SER A 259 1.86 -15.51 -19.26
CA SER A 259 0.75 -15.47 -20.21
C SER A 259 -0.32 -16.51 -19.88
N ILE A 260 -1.59 -16.16 -20.08
CA ILE A 260 -2.72 -17.12 -19.95
C ILE A 260 -2.66 -18.24 -20.99
N LEU A 261 -1.83 -18.07 -22.03
CA LEU A 261 -1.65 -19.05 -23.10
C LEU A 261 -0.70 -20.20 -22.72
N GLU A 262 -0.09 -20.18 -21.54
CA GLU A 262 0.81 -21.23 -21.07
C GLU A 262 0.62 -21.56 -19.58
N GLY A 263 0.18 -22.77 -19.27
CA GLY A 263 0.13 -23.29 -17.91
C GLY A 263 -1.01 -22.75 -17.03
N TYR A 264 -2.09 -22.26 -17.64
CA TYR A 264 -3.26 -21.72 -16.95
C TYR A 264 -4.51 -22.60 -17.08
N THR A 265 -5.44 -22.36 -16.18
CA THR A 265 -6.82 -22.83 -16.24
C THR A 265 -7.76 -21.63 -16.35
N VAL A 266 -8.93 -21.84 -16.94
CA VAL A 266 -10.00 -20.84 -17.05
C VAL A 266 -11.30 -21.38 -16.46
N THR A 267 -12.02 -20.53 -15.74
CA THR A 267 -13.35 -20.81 -15.19
C THR A 267 -14.22 -19.54 -15.24
N THR A 268 -15.54 -19.69 -15.12
CA THR A 268 -16.46 -18.56 -15.06
C THR A 268 -16.37 -17.82 -13.73
N LYS A 269 -16.46 -16.50 -13.79
CA LYS A 269 -16.70 -15.67 -12.62
C LYS A 269 -18.21 -15.62 -12.38
N ALA A 270 -18.66 -16.08 -11.20
CA ALA A 270 -20.07 -15.98 -10.85
C ALA A 270 -20.29 -14.69 -10.07
N ASP A 271 -21.51 -14.17 -10.15
CA ASP A 271 -21.93 -13.00 -9.38
C ASP A 271 -22.46 -13.43 -8.00
N GLY A 272 -21.55 -13.95 -7.16
CA GLY A 272 -21.87 -14.48 -5.83
C GLY A 272 -20.95 -13.95 -4.73
N ASP A 273 -21.37 -14.14 -3.47
CA ASP A 273 -20.58 -13.74 -2.30
C ASP A 273 -19.45 -14.75 -2.05
N ARG A 274 -18.19 -14.30 -2.13
CA ARG A 274 -17.05 -15.16 -1.79
C ARG A 274 -17.08 -15.54 -0.30
N CYS A 275 -16.92 -16.82 0.00
CA CYS A 275 -16.80 -17.30 1.38
C CYS A 275 -16.09 -18.66 1.44
N PHE A 276 -15.55 -19.00 2.62
CA PHE A 276 -15.11 -20.36 2.91
C PHE A 276 -16.28 -21.19 3.43
N LEU A 277 -16.34 -22.47 3.06
CA LEU A 277 -17.00 -23.50 3.86
C LEU A 277 -15.97 -24.20 4.72
N VAL A 278 -16.27 -24.33 6.01
CA VAL A 278 -15.40 -24.93 7.01
C VAL A 278 -16.17 -25.99 7.77
N VAL A 279 -15.62 -27.20 7.89
CA VAL A 279 -16.19 -28.22 8.78
C VAL A 279 -15.59 -28.04 10.17
N ALA A 280 -16.39 -27.53 11.10
CA ALA A 280 -15.96 -27.18 12.45
C ALA A 280 -15.73 -28.42 13.34
N SER A 281 -15.17 -28.20 14.53
CA SER A 281 -14.84 -29.28 15.49
C SER A 281 -16.05 -30.07 16.00
N ASP A 282 -17.24 -29.47 15.95
CA ASP A 282 -18.52 -30.11 16.26
C ASP A 282 -19.20 -30.72 15.01
N LYS A 283 -18.44 -30.87 13.91
CA LYS A 283 -18.84 -31.43 12.61
C LYS A 283 -19.84 -30.58 11.82
N ARG A 284 -20.26 -29.42 12.31
CA ARG A 284 -21.13 -28.52 11.55
C ARG A 284 -20.35 -27.84 10.43
N VAL A 285 -20.98 -27.73 9.26
CA VAL A 285 -20.41 -27.00 8.13
C VAL A 285 -20.80 -25.53 8.24
N ILE A 286 -19.84 -24.67 8.55
CA ILE A 286 -20.06 -23.24 8.68
C ILE A 286 -19.57 -22.51 7.43
N ARG A 287 -20.25 -21.42 7.09
CA ARG A 287 -19.81 -20.46 6.09
C ARG A 287 -19.09 -19.31 6.78
N VAL A 288 -17.92 -18.92 6.27
CA VAL A 288 -17.12 -17.80 6.78
C VAL A 288 -16.88 -16.79 5.66
N THR A 289 -17.29 -15.53 5.83
CA THR A 289 -17.08 -14.47 4.81
C THR A 289 -15.72 -13.76 4.99
N PRO A 290 -15.24 -12.98 4.01
CA PRO A 290 -14.06 -12.12 4.15
C PRO A 290 -14.13 -11.13 5.33
N ASN A 291 -15.33 -10.69 5.68
CA ASN A 291 -15.59 -9.83 6.85
C ASN A 291 -15.65 -10.63 8.16
N LYS A 292 -15.44 -11.95 8.10
CA LYS A 292 -15.48 -12.91 9.22
C LYS A 292 -16.86 -13.05 9.85
N ASP A 293 -17.91 -12.84 9.06
CA ASP A 293 -19.26 -13.24 9.43
C ASP A 293 -19.37 -14.75 9.31
N ILE A 294 -20.05 -15.37 10.27
CA ILE A 294 -20.16 -16.83 10.38
C ILE A 294 -21.64 -17.20 10.41
N SER A 295 -22.02 -18.16 9.58
CA SER A 295 -23.38 -18.71 9.55
C SER A 295 -23.33 -20.22 9.36
N TRP A 296 -24.20 -20.97 10.05
CA TRP A 296 -24.33 -22.41 9.81
C TRP A 296 -25.13 -22.68 8.54
N THR A 297 -24.71 -23.67 7.75
CA THR A 297 -25.34 -24.03 6.47
C THR A 297 -26.47 -25.04 6.61
N GLY A 298 -26.65 -25.63 7.80
CA GLY A 298 -27.57 -26.75 8.04
C GLY A 298 -26.96 -28.12 7.75
N LEU A 299 -25.75 -28.19 7.20
CA LEU A 299 -25.03 -29.46 7.00
C LEU A 299 -24.23 -29.83 8.26
N THR A 300 -24.25 -31.12 8.59
CA THR A 300 -23.43 -31.71 9.66
C THR A 300 -22.80 -33.00 9.16
N SER A 301 -21.49 -33.16 9.33
CA SER A 301 -20.80 -34.40 8.97
C SER A 301 -21.10 -35.50 10.00
N THR A 302 -21.27 -36.73 9.52
CA THR A 302 -21.40 -37.93 10.36
C THR A 302 -20.03 -38.47 10.78
N LYS A 303 -18.97 -38.18 10.01
CA LYS A 303 -17.61 -38.71 10.22
C LYS A 303 -16.62 -37.62 10.65
N ASP A 304 -15.70 -37.99 11.54
CA ASP A 304 -14.67 -37.07 12.06
C ASP A 304 -13.61 -36.70 11.00
N ILE A 305 -13.51 -37.50 9.93
CA ILE A 305 -12.49 -37.33 8.89
C ILE A 305 -12.55 -35.96 8.20
N HIS A 306 -13.73 -35.34 8.16
CA HIS A 306 -13.95 -34.04 7.53
C HIS A 306 -13.63 -32.85 8.42
N VAL A 307 -13.40 -33.05 9.73
CA VAL A 307 -13.16 -31.95 10.65
C VAL A 307 -11.89 -31.19 10.23
N GLY A 308 -12.03 -29.88 10.02
CA GLY A 308 -10.95 -29.01 9.54
C GLY A 308 -10.87 -28.86 8.02
N ASP A 309 -11.79 -29.44 7.25
CA ASP A 309 -11.92 -29.17 5.82
C ASP A 309 -12.23 -27.69 5.58
N VAL A 310 -11.56 -27.09 4.58
CA VAL A 310 -11.70 -25.67 4.22
C VAL A 310 -11.74 -25.53 2.70
N LEU A 311 -12.90 -25.11 2.19
CA LEU A 311 -13.21 -24.98 0.77
C LEU A 311 -13.44 -23.50 0.42
N ASP A 312 -12.77 -22.96 -0.59
CA ASP A 312 -12.98 -21.60 -1.11
C ASP A 312 -13.95 -21.64 -2.29
N GLY A 313 -14.92 -20.72 -2.27
CA GLY A 313 -16.00 -20.72 -3.25
C GLY A 313 -16.82 -19.44 -3.27
N GLU A 314 -17.76 -19.41 -4.20
CA GLU A 314 -18.76 -18.34 -4.34
C GLU A 314 -20.14 -18.88 -3.94
N TYR A 315 -20.80 -18.15 -3.04
CA TYR A 315 -22.15 -18.46 -2.58
C TYR A 315 -23.19 -17.61 -3.31
N LEU A 316 -24.08 -18.27 -4.02
CA LEU A 316 -25.19 -17.68 -4.77
C LEU A 316 -26.45 -17.75 -3.91
N THR A 317 -26.75 -16.65 -3.22
CA THR A 317 -27.83 -16.56 -2.22
C THR A 317 -29.19 -16.95 -2.78
N ASP A 318 -29.55 -16.45 -3.97
CA ASP A 318 -30.87 -16.68 -4.57
C ASP A 318 -31.10 -18.16 -4.90
N MET A 319 -30.05 -18.91 -5.19
CA MET A 319 -30.13 -20.35 -5.51
C MET A 319 -29.80 -21.25 -4.32
N ASN A 320 -29.33 -20.69 -3.20
CA ASN A 320 -28.71 -21.44 -2.11
C ASN A 320 -27.68 -22.46 -2.64
N LEU A 321 -26.77 -21.99 -3.49
CA LEU A 321 -25.76 -22.79 -4.17
C LEU A 321 -24.36 -22.27 -3.81
N PHE A 322 -23.46 -23.16 -3.40
CA PHE A 322 -22.05 -22.86 -3.17
C PHE A 322 -21.20 -23.53 -4.25
N CYS A 323 -20.49 -22.72 -5.04
CA CYS A 323 -19.61 -23.18 -6.10
C CYS A 323 -18.15 -23.15 -5.63
N ILE A 324 -17.57 -24.32 -5.38
CA ILE A 324 -16.17 -24.48 -4.98
C ILE A 324 -15.26 -24.17 -6.17
N PHE A 325 -14.22 -23.34 -5.95
CA PHE A 325 -13.18 -23.08 -6.94
C PHE A 325 -11.76 -23.38 -6.42
N ASP A 326 -11.56 -23.52 -5.10
CA ASP A 326 -10.27 -23.93 -4.52
C ASP A 326 -10.45 -24.66 -3.17
N VAL A 327 -9.44 -25.37 -2.69
CA VAL A 327 -9.45 -26.15 -1.44
C VAL A 327 -8.17 -25.92 -0.66
N TYR A 328 -8.29 -25.41 0.57
CA TYR A 328 -7.16 -25.04 1.42
C TYR A 328 -6.81 -26.14 2.43
N ALA A 329 -7.82 -26.90 2.84
CA ALA A 329 -7.64 -28.11 3.62
C ALA A 329 -8.69 -29.16 3.25
N PHE A 330 -8.27 -30.43 3.22
CA PHE A 330 -9.13 -31.58 2.99
C PHE A 330 -8.70 -32.76 3.86
N ARG A 331 -9.67 -33.42 4.47
CA ARG A 331 -9.55 -34.43 5.53
C ARG A 331 -8.62 -33.98 6.67
N GLY A 332 -8.78 -32.72 7.09
CA GLY A 332 -7.96 -32.07 8.11
C GLY A 332 -6.50 -31.80 7.73
N LYS A 333 -6.09 -32.10 6.48
CA LYS A 333 -4.72 -31.86 5.98
C LYS A 333 -4.68 -30.62 5.09
N ASN A 334 -3.61 -29.84 5.22
CA ASN A 334 -3.39 -28.66 4.39
C ASN A 334 -3.05 -29.06 2.94
N THR A 335 -3.84 -28.56 1.99
CA THR A 335 -3.71 -28.84 0.54
C THR A 335 -3.11 -27.67 -0.23
N THR A 336 -2.78 -26.55 0.41
CA THR A 336 -2.30 -25.32 -0.25
C THR A 336 -1.00 -25.50 -1.05
N ARG A 337 -0.23 -26.57 -0.79
CA ARG A 337 1.00 -26.89 -1.54
C ARG A 337 0.76 -27.75 -2.78
N LEU A 338 -0.42 -28.35 -2.91
CA LEU A 338 -0.79 -29.15 -4.08
C LEU A 338 -1.03 -28.22 -5.28
N PRO A 339 -0.88 -28.70 -6.53
CA PRO A 339 -1.33 -27.96 -7.71
C PRO A 339 -2.84 -27.77 -7.71
N LEU A 340 -3.34 -26.78 -8.46
CA LEU A 340 -4.79 -26.61 -8.63
C LEU A 340 -5.36 -27.84 -9.35
N MET A 341 -4.72 -28.20 -10.46
CA MET A 341 -5.11 -29.31 -11.32
C MET A 341 -3.90 -30.04 -11.93
N LEU A 342 -3.94 -31.36 -12.07
CA LEU A 342 -2.93 -32.15 -12.81
C LEU A 342 -3.45 -32.56 -14.19
N THR A 343 -4.63 -33.18 -14.23
CA THR A 343 -5.32 -33.62 -15.46
C THR A 343 -6.74 -33.05 -15.50
N ASP A 344 -7.35 -33.00 -16.68
CA ASP A 344 -8.69 -32.42 -16.84
C ASP A 344 -9.76 -33.20 -16.03
N GLU A 345 -9.55 -34.50 -15.84
CA GLU A 345 -10.42 -35.39 -15.08
C GLU A 345 -10.10 -35.46 -13.58
N ASP A 346 -8.88 -35.10 -13.15
CA ASP A 346 -8.41 -35.00 -11.76
C ASP A 346 -9.23 -35.81 -10.74
N LEU A 347 -9.20 -37.14 -10.90
CA LEU A 347 -10.01 -38.08 -10.12
C LEU A 347 -9.36 -38.43 -8.78
N THR A 348 -8.18 -37.89 -8.47
CA THR A 348 -7.39 -38.24 -7.28
C THR A 348 -7.19 -37.05 -6.37
N ILE A 349 -7.04 -37.31 -5.06
CA ILE A 349 -6.80 -36.29 -4.03
C ILE A 349 -5.37 -35.70 -4.04
N THR A 350 -4.70 -35.72 -5.20
CA THR A 350 -3.34 -35.20 -5.40
C THR A 350 -3.34 -33.76 -5.92
N SER A 351 -4.51 -33.22 -6.28
CA SER A 351 -4.74 -31.82 -6.65
C SER A 351 -5.85 -31.20 -5.79
N ARG A 352 -5.91 -29.87 -5.75
CA ARG A 352 -6.93 -29.15 -4.97
C ARG A 352 -8.34 -29.33 -5.55
N LEU A 353 -8.49 -29.36 -6.88
CA LEU A 353 -9.78 -29.65 -7.51
C LEU A 353 -10.19 -31.12 -7.37
N GLY A 354 -9.23 -32.05 -7.35
CA GLY A 354 -9.49 -33.45 -7.03
C GLY A 354 -10.06 -33.62 -5.61
N CYS A 355 -9.49 -32.90 -4.63
CA CYS A 355 -10.06 -32.82 -3.27
C CYS A 355 -11.48 -32.23 -3.27
N ALA A 356 -11.75 -31.18 -4.05
CA ALA A 356 -13.10 -30.59 -4.14
C ALA A 356 -14.12 -31.59 -4.68
N ARG A 357 -13.78 -32.30 -5.76
CA ARG A 357 -14.64 -33.33 -6.37
C ARG A 357 -14.93 -34.46 -5.38
N GLU A 358 -13.93 -34.89 -4.63
CA GLU A 358 -14.11 -35.93 -3.62
C GLU A 358 -14.98 -35.46 -2.45
N PHE A 359 -14.80 -34.22 -1.98
CA PHE A 359 -15.70 -33.63 -0.98
C PHE A 359 -17.16 -33.61 -1.44
N VAL A 360 -17.42 -33.24 -2.70
CA VAL A 360 -18.78 -33.23 -3.26
C VAL A 360 -19.40 -34.63 -3.33
N LYS A 361 -18.60 -35.67 -3.59
CA LYS A 361 -19.08 -37.07 -3.48
C LYS A 361 -19.39 -37.44 -2.03
N ASP A 362 -18.51 -37.09 -1.10
CA ASP A 362 -18.65 -37.39 0.34
C ASP A 362 -19.93 -36.74 0.92
N LEU A 363 -20.41 -35.60 0.37
CA LEU A 363 -21.69 -34.99 0.75
C LEU A 363 -22.90 -35.93 0.64
N GLY A 364 -22.87 -36.89 -0.29
CA GLY A 364 -23.97 -37.85 -0.48
C GLY A 364 -24.02 -38.97 0.56
N THR A 365 -22.92 -39.25 1.26
CA THR A 365 -22.80 -40.40 2.18
C THR A 365 -22.45 -39.99 3.61
N ASP A 366 -21.69 -38.92 3.78
CA ASP A 366 -21.00 -38.59 5.04
C ASP A 366 -21.59 -37.34 5.72
N PHE A 367 -22.67 -36.79 5.17
CA PHE A 367 -23.31 -35.57 5.68
C PHE A 367 -24.83 -35.72 5.79
N VAL A 368 -25.40 -35.06 6.80
CA VAL A 368 -26.83 -34.96 7.02
C VAL A 368 -27.24 -33.50 6.90
N THR A 369 -28.36 -33.25 6.21
CA THR A 369 -28.91 -31.91 6.01
C THR A 369 -30.07 -31.67 6.97
N ALA A 370 -30.02 -30.57 7.72
CA ALA A 370 -31.13 -30.12 8.53
C ALA A 370 -32.33 -29.69 7.66
N PRO A 371 -33.59 -29.92 8.09
CA PRO A 371 -34.77 -29.56 7.31
C PRO A 371 -34.79 -28.07 6.93
N SER A 372 -35.00 -27.78 5.64
CA SER A 372 -35.13 -26.42 5.09
C SER A 372 -35.99 -26.46 3.83
N GLN A 373 -36.72 -25.38 3.53
CA GLN A 373 -37.47 -25.27 2.28
C GLN A 373 -36.57 -25.28 1.04
N LYS A 374 -35.32 -24.83 1.19
CA LYS A 374 -34.33 -24.80 0.12
C LYS A 374 -32.99 -25.29 0.68
N PRO A 375 -32.67 -26.59 0.57
CA PRO A 375 -31.41 -27.12 1.08
C PRO A 375 -30.20 -26.51 0.34
N LEU A 376 -29.06 -26.42 1.02
CA LEU A 376 -27.82 -25.94 0.41
C LEU A 376 -27.32 -26.95 -0.63
N ARG A 377 -27.07 -26.47 -1.85
CA ARG A 377 -26.37 -27.24 -2.88
C ARG A 377 -24.89 -26.84 -2.89
N ILE A 378 -24.01 -27.81 -3.06
CA ILE A 378 -22.57 -27.59 -3.17
C ILE A 378 -22.08 -28.28 -4.43
N GLU A 379 -21.40 -27.54 -5.29
CA GLU A 379 -20.90 -28.02 -6.59
C GLU A 379 -19.49 -27.48 -6.83
N THR A 380 -18.69 -28.20 -7.62
CA THR A 380 -17.37 -27.70 -8.05
C THR A 380 -17.53 -26.93 -9.36
N LYS A 381 -16.89 -25.77 -9.48
CA LYS A 381 -16.86 -25.03 -10.75
C LYS A 381 -16.22 -25.85 -11.86
N VAL A 382 -16.65 -25.59 -13.09
CA VAL A 382 -16.04 -26.17 -14.28
C VAL A 382 -14.76 -25.40 -14.59
N PHE A 383 -13.66 -26.13 -14.73
CA PHE A 383 -12.36 -25.59 -15.16
C PHE A 383 -11.96 -26.27 -16.46
N PHE A 384 -11.44 -25.48 -17.38
CA PHE A 384 -10.74 -25.96 -18.55
C PHE A 384 -9.27 -25.57 -18.45
N ALA A 385 -8.39 -26.39 -19.01
CA ALA A 385 -6.96 -26.15 -19.09
C ALA A 385 -6.50 -26.35 -20.54
N GLY A 386 -5.45 -25.63 -20.94
CA GLY A 386 -4.91 -25.73 -22.28
C GLY A 386 -3.88 -24.65 -22.54
N ASP A 387 -3.06 -24.86 -23.57
CA ASP A 387 -2.06 -23.90 -24.01
C ASP A 387 -2.36 -23.44 -25.43
N GLY A 388 -2.03 -22.19 -25.75
CA GLY A 388 -2.22 -21.60 -27.07
C GLY A 388 -3.66 -21.78 -27.62
N PRO A 389 -3.85 -22.42 -28.79
CA PRO A 389 -5.18 -22.64 -29.39
C PRO A 389 -6.16 -23.45 -28.52
N VAL A 390 -5.66 -24.31 -27.62
CA VAL A 390 -6.54 -25.10 -26.74
C VAL A 390 -7.16 -24.20 -25.66
N MET A 391 -6.39 -23.23 -25.14
CA MET A 391 -6.92 -22.22 -24.21
C MET A 391 -7.99 -21.36 -24.88
N GLU A 392 -7.78 -20.98 -26.14
CA GLU A 392 -8.75 -20.22 -26.93
C GLU A 392 -10.08 -20.97 -27.09
N GLN A 393 -10.03 -22.26 -27.42
CA GLN A 393 -11.23 -23.11 -27.48
C GLN A 393 -11.92 -23.24 -26.12
N ALA A 394 -11.13 -23.36 -25.04
CA ALA A 394 -11.65 -23.43 -23.67
C ALA A 394 -12.40 -22.16 -23.26
N ILE A 395 -11.85 -20.99 -23.58
CA ILE A 395 -12.49 -19.69 -23.30
C ILE A 395 -13.82 -19.58 -24.06
N ASN A 396 -13.82 -19.85 -25.36
CA ASN A 396 -15.03 -19.80 -26.18
C ASN A 396 -16.12 -20.74 -25.66
N THR A 397 -15.74 -21.97 -25.32
CA THR A 397 -16.66 -22.96 -24.73
C THR A 397 -17.32 -22.43 -23.46
N LEU A 398 -16.58 -21.79 -22.56
CA LEU A 398 -17.14 -21.23 -21.33
C LEU A 398 -18.06 -20.04 -21.58
N LEU A 399 -17.69 -19.14 -22.49
CA LEU A 399 -18.49 -17.95 -22.80
C LEU A 399 -19.82 -18.32 -23.49
N ASP A 400 -19.83 -19.39 -24.28
CA ASP A 400 -21.02 -19.84 -25.01
C ASP A 400 -21.92 -20.76 -24.15
N THR A 401 -21.38 -21.30 -23.05
CA THR A 401 -22.13 -22.16 -22.12
C THR A 401 -23.10 -21.35 -21.27
N LYS A 402 -24.39 -21.70 -21.31
CA LYS A 402 -25.41 -21.13 -20.41
C LYS A 402 -25.38 -21.83 -19.06
N PHE A 403 -24.89 -21.12 -18.04
CA PHE A 403 -24.95 -21.58 -16.66
C PHE A 403 -26.33 -21.31 -16.05
N GLY A 404 -26.72 -22.11 -15.05
CA GLY A 404 -27.95 -21.91 -14.29
C GLY A 404 -27.92 -20.68 -13.37
N TYR A 405 -26.88 -19.86 -13.44
CA TYR A 405 -26.62 -18.69 -12.62
C TYR A 405 -25.95 -17.57 -13.43
N PRO A 406 -26.10 -16.30 -13.02
CA PRO A 406 -25.48 -15.18 -13.72
C PRO A 406 -23.94 -15.23 -13.60
N THR A 407 -23.27 -14.98 -14.72
CA THR A 407 -21.81 -14.89 -14.83
C THR A 407 -21.42 -13.48 -15.28
N ASP A 408 -20.31 -12.95 -14.76
CA ASP A 408 -19.87 -11.56 -14.98
C ASP A 408 -18.40 -11.47 -15.45
N GLY A 409 -17.91 -12.54 -16.07
CA GLY A 409 -16.56 -12.61 -16.63
C GLY A 409 -15.88 -13.96 -16.44
N LEU A 410 -14.55 -13.96 -16.48
CA LEU A 410 -13.69 -15.15 -16.41
C LEU A 410 -12.62 -14.99 -15.33
N VAL A 411 -12.16 -16.12 -14.79
CA VAL A 411 -11.03 -16.19 -13.86
C VAL A 411 -9.99 -17.16 -14.39
N PHE A 412 -8.74 -16.70 -14.46
CA PHE A 412 -7.59 -17.47 -14.90
C PHE A 412 -6.70 -17.80 -13.70
N THR A 413 -6.48 -19.09 -13.46
CA THR A 413 -5.68 -19.56 -12.32
C THR A 413 -4.55 -20.49 -12.80
N PRO A 414 -3.30 -20.33 -12.34
CA PRO A 414 -2.19 -21.19 -12.75
C PRO A 414 -2.46 -22.66 -12.39
N LYS A 415 -2.27 -23.56 -13.35
CA LYS A 415 -2.60 -24.99 -13.21
C LYS A 415 -1.78 -25.69 -12.13
N SER A 416 -0.46 -25.48 -12.16
CA SER A 416 0.52 -26.26 -11.38
C SER A 416 1.02 -25.58 -10.10
N THR A 417 0.63 -24.32 -9.84
CA THR A 417 1.20 -23.52 -8.75
C THR A 417 0.49 -23.79 -7.41
N PRO A 418 1.20 -23.82 -6.27
CA PRO A 418 0.58 -23.83 -4.94
C PRO A 418 -0.27 -22.56 -4.71
N VAL A 419 -1.10 -22.55 -3.66
CA VAL A 419 -1.90 -21.37 -3.30
C VAL A 419 -0.99 -20.21 -2.90
N ALA A 420 -0.97 -19.16 -3.72
CA ALA A 420 -0.30 -17.88 -3.49
C ALA A 420 1.14 -17.98 -2.91
N PRO A 421 2.09 -18.55 -3.66
CA PRO A 421 3.49 -18.60 -3.24
C PRO A 421 4.04 -17.20 -2.97
N MET A 422 5.02 -17.09 -2.07
CA MET A 422 5.51 -15.78 -1.60
C MET A 422 6.03 -14.89 -2.72
N GLN A 423 6.64 -15.46 -3.76
CA GLN A 423 7.12 -14.74 -4.95
C GLN A 423 6.00 -14.12 -5.79
N ASP A 424 4.80 -14.70 -5.77
CA ASP A 424 3.65 -14.28 -6.58
C ASP A 424 2.62 -13.51 -5.75
N ARG A 425 3.00 -13.05 -4.55
CA ARG A 425 2.07 -12.48 -3.57
C ARG A 425 2.46 -11.06 -3.18
N ARG A 426 1.50 -10.14 -3.28
CA ARG A 426 1.60 -8.77 -2.76
C ARG A 426 0.52 -8.54 -1.71
N GLY A 427 0.89 -8.58 -0.43
CA GLY A 427 -0.08 -8.43 0.66
C GLY A 427 -1.09 -9.57 0.69
N LYS A 428 -2.37 -9.27 0.41
CA LYS A 428 -3.47 -10.25 0.27
C LYS A 428 -3.85 -10.51 -1.21
N THR A 429 -2.99 -10.13 -2.15
CA THR A 429 -3.25 -10.27 -3.59
C THR A 429 -2.30 -11.30 -4.20
N TRP A 430 -2.86 -12.19 -5.02
CA TRP A 430 -2.11 -13.15 -5.82
C TRP A 430 -1.93 -12.57 -7.23
N LEU A 431 -0.68 -12.28 -7.60
CA LEU A 431 -0.33 -11.55 -8.82
C LEU A 431 -0.50 -12.36 -10.10
N ARG A 432 -0.66 -13.69 -10.00
CA ARG A 432 -0.81 -14.62 -11.13
C ARG A 432 -2.21 -15.19 -11.25
N VAL A 433 -3.18 -14.71 -10.49
CA VAL A 433 -4.60 -15.10 -10.68
C VAL A 433 -5.30 -13.89 -11.27
N TYR A 434 -5.70 -14.01 -12.54
CA TYR A 434 -6.28 -12.91 -13.29
C TYR A 434 -7.79 -13.03 -13.31
N LYS A 435 -8.49 -11.90 -13.18
CA LYS A 435 -9.93 -11.80 -13.43
C LYS A 435 -10.15 -10.88 -14.64
N TRP A 436 -10.93 -11.34 -15.58
CA TRP A 436 -11.43 -10.54 -16.70
C TRP A 436 -12.92 -10.27 -16.51
N LYS A 437 -13.34 -9.06 -16.82
CA LYS A 437 -14.74 -8.64 -16.88
C LYS A 437 -14.98 -7.90 -18.20
N PRO A 438 -16.20 -7.96 -18.73
CA PRO A 438 -16.63 -7.06 -19.80
C PRO A 438 -16.38 -5.59 -19.43
N ALA A 439 -15.94 -4.79 -20.40
CA ALA A 439 -15.48 -3.42 -20.18
C ALA A 439 -16.58 -2.50 -19.62
N ASP A 440 -17.83 -2.72 -20.06
CA ASP A 440 -19.04 -2.03 -19.64
C ASP A 440 -19.43 -2.31 -18.18
N GLN A 441 -18.87 -3.35 -17.57
CA GLN A 441 -19.13 -3.77 -16.19
C GLN A 441 -18.01 -3.37 -15.22
N ASN A 442 -17.03 -2.59 -15.68
CA ASN A 442 -15.99 -2.05 -14.82
C ASN A 442 -16.54 -0.93 -13.92
N SER A 443 -16.27 -1.03 -12.62
CA SER A 443 -16.66 -0.03 -11.61
C SER A 443 -15.53 0.25 -10.64
N ILE A 444 -15.51 1.47 -10.11
CA ILE A 444 -14.56 1.91 -9.07
C ILE A 444 -15.36 2.43 -7.87
N ASP A 445 -15.00 1.95 -6.68
CA ASP A 445 -15.53 2.44 -5.42
C ASP A 445 -14.76 3.69 -4.97
N PHE A 446 -15.45 4.81 -4.83
CA PHE A 446 -14.88 6.09 -4.38
C PHE A 446 -15.51 6.54 -3.07
N LEU A 447 -14.75 7.26 -2.24
CA LEU A 447 -15.33 8.15 -1.24
C LEU A 447 -15.83 9.42 -1.96
N LEU A 448 -17.10 9.76 -1.79
CA LEU A 448 -17.73 10.93 -2.39
C LEU A 448 -17.81 12.09 -1.40
N ARG A 449 -17.36 13.27 -1.82
CA ARG A 449 -17.66 14.55 -1.15
C ARG A 449 -18.35 15.48 -2.12
N TYR A 450 -19.46 16.08 -1.73
CA TYR A 450 -20.10 17.14 -2.53
C TYR A 450 -20.61 18.26 -1.63
N LYS A 451 -20.79 19.45 -2.22
CA LYS A 451 -21.47 20.57 -1.56
C LYS A 451 -22.77 20.85 -2.31
N PRO A 452 -23.89 21.10 -1.60
CA PRO A 452 -25.12 21.55 -2.24
C PRO A 452 -24.85 22.83 -3.03
N GLY A 453 -25.17 22.79 -4.32
CA GLY A 453 -24.93 23.88 -5.27
C GLY A 453 -25.41 23.43 -6.63
N GLU A 454 -26.61 23.88 -7.02
CA GLU A 454 -27.20 23.52 -8.31
C GLU A 454 -26.41 24.15 -9.45
N SER A 455 -25.98 23.32 -10.39
CA SER A 455 -25.44 23.72 -11.68
C SER A 455 -26.17 22.94 -12.77
N TYR A 456 -26.24 23.47 -13.99
CA TYR A 456 -26.83 22.75 -15.11
C TYR A 456 -25.72 22.07 -15.91
N ASP A 457 -25.84 20.75 -16.13
CA ASP A 457 -24.91 19.98 -16.96
C ASP A 457 -25.50 19.83 -18.37
N THR A 458 -24.78 20.34 -19.37
CA THR A 458 -25.26 20.37 -20.77
C THR A 458 -25.29 19.00 -21.42
N VAL A 459 -24.46 18.06 -20.96
CA VAL A 459 -24.40 16.69 -21.49
C VAL A 459 -25.53 15.86 -20.90
N LEU A 460 -25.71 15.93 -19.57
CA LEU A 460 -26.78 15.23 -18.87
C LEU A 460 -28.16 15.91 -18.99
N LYS A 461 -28.21 17.12 -19.57
CA LYS A 461 -29.40 17.96 -19.73
C LYS A 461 -30.24 18.09 -18.44
N SER A 462 -29.58 18.15 -17.30
CA SER A 462 -30.23 18.13 -15.98
C SER A 462 -29.50 19.01 -14.97
N HIS A 463 -30.22 19.40 -13.91
CA HIS A 463 -29.62 20.05 -12.76
C HIS A 463 -28.82 19.02 -11.96
N VAL A 464 -27.59 19.38 -11.60
CA VAL A 464 -26.63 18.51 -10.93
C VAL A 464 -25.97 19.21 -9.75
N PHE A 465 -25.52 18.41 -8.77
CA PHE A 465 -24.50 18.84 -7.81
C PHE A 465 -23.12 18.38 -8.26
N LYS A 466 -22.13 19.26 -8.13
CA LYS A 466 -20.73 18.88 -8.37
C LYS A 466 -20.13 18.23 -7.13
N GLY A 467 -19.49 17.08 -7.33
CA GLY A 467 -18.79 16.33 -6.30
C GLY A 467 -17.32 16.09 -6.66
N THR A 468 -16.59 15.59 -5.67
CA THR A 468 -15.20 15.14 -5.77
C THR A 468 -15.12 13.69 -5.27
N LEU A 469 -14.46 12.86 -6.08
CA LEU A 469 -14.21 11.44 -5.85
C LEU A 469 -12.80 11.25 -5.29
N TYR A 470 -12.71 10.46 -4.23
CA TYR A 470 -11.46 10.14 -3.55
C TYR A 470 -11.21 8.63 -3.55
N VAL A 471 -9.95 8.24 -3.65
CA VAL A 471 -9.45 6.88 -3.50
C VAL A 471 -8.56 6.77 -2.26
N SER A 472 -8.32 5.54 -1.81
CA SER A 472 -7.37 5.27 -0.74
C SER A 472 -5.93 5.27 -1.27
N ARG A 473 -5.04 6.00 -0.61
CA ARG A 473 -3.61 6.03 -0.93
C ARG A 473 -2.76 5.89 0.33
N ASN A 474 -1.63 5.19 0.23
CA ASN A 474 -0.67 5.13 1.33
C ASN A 474 0.26 6.36 1.31
N ARG A 475 0.60 6.88 2.48
CA ARG A 475 1.42 8.07 2.67
C ARG A 475 2.83 7.82 2.13
N GLY A 476 3.30 8.73 1.28
CA GLY A 476 4.62 8.67 0.65
C GLY A 476 4.72 7.74 -0.56
N SER A 477 3.61 7.15 -1.04
CA SER A 477 3.68 6.16 -2.12
C SER A 477 4.14 6.77 -3.45
N ASP A 478 3.51 7.85 -3.92
CA ASP A 478 3.65 8.28 -5.32
C ASP A 478 3.37 9.79 -5.52
N ILE A 479 4.09 10.46 -6.42
CA ILE A 479 3.84 11.86 -6.83
C ILE A 479 3.04 11.84 -8.13
N LEU A 480 1.87 12.50 -8.14
CA LEU A 480 1.01 12.61 -9.33
C LEU A 480 1.55 13.67 -10.28
N TYR A 481 1.61 13.36 -11.58
CA TYR A 481 2.08 14.25 -12.65
C TYR A 481 3.41 14.93 -12.28
N PRO A 482 4.46 14.14 -12.03
CA PRO A 482 5.70 14.66 -11.45
C PRO A 482 6.42 15.63 -12.40
N ARG A 483 6.32 15.42 -13.72
CA ARG A 483 6.83 16.34 -14.74
C ARG A 483 6.13 17.70 -14.64
N GLU A 484 4.79 17.69 -14.66
CA GLU A 484 3.97 18.89 -14.65
C GLU A 484 4.02 19.63 -13.30
N THR A 485 4.21 18.89 -12.21
CA THR A 485 4.44 19.47 -10.88
C THR A 485 5.77 20.23 -10.86
N LEU A 486 6.82 19.67 -11.46
CA LEU A 486 8.12 20.34 -11.55
C LEU A 486 8.06 21.56 -12.48
N THR A 487 7.39 21.45 -13.63
CA THR A 487 7.26 22.55 -14.59
C THR A 487 6.30 23.64 -14.11
N GLY A 488 5.50 23.39 -13.08
CA GLY A 488 4.52 24.33 -12.52
C GLY A 488 3.19 24.35 -13.28
N GLU A 489 2.95 23.39 -14.18
CA GLU A 489 1.71 23.25 -14.95
C GLU A 489 0.61 22.54 -14.16
N TYR A 490 0.98 21.80 -13.12
CA TYR A 490 0.04 21.08 -12.26
C TYR A 490 0.16 21.52 -10.80
N THR A 491 -0.98 21.85 -10.20
CA THR A 491 -1.11 22.13 -8.77
C THR A 491 -2.05 21.11 -8.14
N PRO A 492 -1.62 20.37 -7.10
CA PRO A 492 -2.48 19.41 -6.43
C PRO A 492 -3.77 20.07 -5.88
N PRO A 493 -4.94 19.43 -6.06
CA PRO A 493 -6.20 19.96 -5.55
C PRO A 493 -6.20 20.09 -4.02
N VAL A 494 -6.84 21.16 -3.53
CA VAL A 494 -6.92 21.43 -2.08
C VAL A 494 -7.90 20.45 -1.42
N MET A 495 -7.40 19.73 -0.41
CA MET A 495 -8.20 18.79 0.37
C MET A 495 -9.12 19.50 1.37
N PRO A 496 -10.36 19.01 1.57
CA PRO A 496 -11.21 19.43 2.68
C PRO A 496 -10.50 19.28 4.04
N PRO A 497 -10.73 20.19 5.02
CA PRO A 497 -9.98 20.20 6.29
C PRO A 497 -10.07 18.90 7.11
N ASP A 498 -11.23 18.25 7.07
CA ASP A 498 -11.49 16.94 7.69
C ASP A 498 -10.64 15.84 7.06
N LEU A 499 -10.63 15.75 5.73
CA LEU A 499 -9.84 14.76 5.00
C LEU A 499 -8.33 15.05 5.07
N LYS A 500 -7.94 16.33 5.11
CA LYS A 500 -6.54 16.75 5.27
C LYS A 500 -5.98 16.28 6.61
N ARG A 501 -6.73 16.44 7.70
CA ARG A 501 -6.33 15.95 9.03
C ARG A 501 -6.14 14.43 9.05
N ILE A 502 -7.02 13.69 8.36
CA ILE A 502 -6.89 12.23 8.21
C ILE A 502 -5.60 11.90 7.44
N ALA A 503 -5.32 12.61 6.34
CA ALA A 503 -4.13 12.40 5.53
C ALA A 503 -2.81 12.72 6.28
N GLU A 504 -2.83 13.66 7.22
CA GLU A 504 -1.66 14.03 8.03
C GLU A 504 -1.40 13.07 9.19
N THR A 505 -2.44 12.37 9.67
CA THR A 505 -2.37 11.53 10.87
C THR A 505 -2.31 10.03 10.59
N ARG A 506 -2.78 9.58 9.43
CA ARG A 506 -2.85 8.15 9.07
C ARG A 506 -1.92 7.80 7.92
N ASP A 507 -1.44 6.55 7.92
CA ASP A 507 -0.63 6.01 6.83
C ASP A 507 -1.46 5.77 5.57
N ARG A 508 -2.74 5.41 5.69
CA ARG A 508 -3.65 5.27 4.56
C ARG A 508 -4.68 6.39 4.62
N ALA A 509 -4.80 7.14 3.53
CA ALA A 509 -5.47 8.43 3.47
C ALA A 509 -6.30 8.59 2.18
N PRO A 510 -7.36 9.41 2.20
CA PRO A 510 -8.10 9.76 1.01
C PRO A 510 -7.28 10.71 0.13
N SER A 511 -7.23 10.44 -1.17
CA SER A 511 -6.60 11.29 -2.20
C SER A 511 -7.58 11.45 -3.38
N PRO A 512 -7.70 12.63 -3.99
CA PRO A 512 -8.52 12.81 -5.20
C PRO A 512 -8.05 11.84 -6.29
N PHE A 513 -9.00 11.27 -7.01
CA PHE A 513 -8.70 10.31 -8.07
C PHE A 513 -8.18 11.00 -9.33
N GLN A 514 -6.91 10.82 -9.64
CA GLN A 514 -6.24 11.49 -10.77
C GLN A 514 -5.38 10.48 -11.52
N PRO A 515 -5.93 9.73 -12.47
CA PRO A 515 -5.25 8.64 -13.13
C PRO A 515 -4.12 9.13 -14.05
N SER A 516 -3.09 8.28 -14.16
CA SER A 516 -1.91 8.50 -15.00
C SER A 516 -2.07 7.96 -16.43
N VAL A 517 -2.76 6.83 -16.62
CA VAL A 517 -2.85 6.13 -17.92
C VAL A 517 -4.30 5.66 -18.21
N PRO A 518 -5.01 6.25 -19.19
CA PRO A 518 -4.69 7.52 -19.82
C PRO A 518 -4.80 8.68 -18.82
N ARG A 519 -3.99 9.71 -19.04
CA ARG A 519 -3.89 10.87 -18.17
C ARG A 519 -5.19 11.67 -18.14
N LYS A 520 -5.82 11.80 -16.95
CA LYS A 520 -7.00 12.67 -16.77
C LYS A 520 -7.05 13.32 -15.37
N PRO A 521 -6.44 14.51 -15.17
CA PRO A 521 -6.32 15.16 -13.85
C PRO A 521 -7.64 15.55 -13.18
N ASP A 522 -8.70 15.68 -13.98
CA ASP A 522 -10.05 16.07 -13.60
C ASP A 522 -11.00 14.87 -13.45
N ALA A 523 -10.50 13.62 -13.57
CA ALA A 523 -11.30 12.41 -13.37
C ALA A 523 -11.85 12.26 -11.94
N ASN A 524 -11.40 13.08 -10.98
CA ASN A 524 -12.00 13.15 -9.65
C ASN A 524 -13.33 13.90 -9.62
N ILE A 525 -13.73 14.59 -10.69
CA ILE A 525 -14.95 15.41 -10.70
C ILE A 525 -16.15 14.54 -11.12
N ILE A 526 -17.26 14.64 -10.40
CA ILE A 526 -18.52 13.97 -10.72
C ILE A 526 -19.69 14.96 -10.75
N SER A 527 -20.59 14.77 -11.71
CA SER A 527 -21.89 15.45 -11.79
C SER A 527 -22.98 14.52 -11.25
N LEU A 528 -23.59 14.86 -10.11
CA LEU A 528 -24.64 14.06 -9.48
C LEU A 528 -26.01 14.54 -9.96
N LYS A 529 -26.74 13.70 -10.70
CA LYS A 529 -28.11 13.98 -11.15
C LYS A 529 -29.05 14.21 -9.96
N LEU A 530 -29.90 15.23 -10.05
CA LEU A 530 -30.91 15.55 -9.04
C LEU A 530 -32.29 15.05 -9.45
N GLU A 531 -32.99 14.41 -8.52
CA GLU A 531 -34.42 14.14 -8.61
C GLU A 531 -35.13 14.75 -7.40
N LYS A 532 -36.12 15.62 -7.66
CA LYS A 532 -36.81 16.40 -6.61
C LYS A 532 -35.85 17.16 -5.67
N GLY A 533 -34.74 17.67 -6.22
CA GLY A 533 -33.71 18.42 -5.48
C GLY A 533 -32.74 17.55 -4.66
N VAL A 534 -32.79 16.22 -4.79
CA VAL A 534 -31.92 15.29 -4.06
C VAL A 534 -31.03 14.52 -5.04
N PRO A 535 -29.71 14.40 -4.80
CA PRO A 535 -28.84 13.53 -5.58
C PRO A 535 -29.29 12.07 -5.52
N VAL A 536 -29.39 11.40 -6.66
CA VAL A 536 -29.80 9.99 -6.74
C VAL A 536 -28.82 9.13 -7.53
N ASP A 537 -28.76 7.85 -7.21
CA ASP A 537 -28.00 6.84 -7.97
C ASP A 537 -28.79 6.35 -9.20
N LYS A 538 -28.19 5.43 -9.99
CA LYS A 538 -28.80 4.85 -11.20
C LYS A 538 -30.16 4.19 -10.93
N MET A 539 -30.42 3.75 -9.70
CA MET A 539 -31.69 3.13 -9.28
C MET A 539 -32.68 4.12 -8.64
N GLY A 540 -32.34 5.41 -8.57
CA GLY A 540 -33.19 6.44 -7.95
C GLY A 540 -33.07 6.53 -6.43
N ASN A 541 -32.10 5.84 -5.80
CA ASN A 541 -31.90 5.94 -4.35
C ASN A 541 -31.13 7.21 -4.00
N PRO A 542 -31.47 7.90 -2.89
CA PRO A 542 -30.82 9.13 -2.50
C PRO A 542 -29.36 8.91 -2.05
N ILE A 543 -28.46 9.70 -2.61
CA ILE A 543 -27.03 9.69 -2.30
C ILE A 543 -26.71 10.74 -1.24
N ARG A 544 -26.07 10.32 -0.15
CA ARG A 544 -25.62 11.20 0.93
C ARG A 544 -24.18 11.63 0.73
N ASP A 545 -23.83 12.80 1.25
CA ASP A 545 -22.44 13.25 1.31
C ASP A 545 -21.63 12.43 2.32
N ASN A 546 -20.31 12.32 2.08
CA ASN A 546 -19.37 11.53 2.88
C ASN A 546 -19.74 10.05 2.98
N THR A 547 -20.00 9.41 1.83
CA THR A 547 -20.27 7.97 1.70
C THR A 547 -19.38 7.36 0.63
N ILE A 548 -19.23 6.03 0.67
CA ILE A 548 -18.55 5.28 -0.38
C ILE A 548 -19.59 4.89 -1.43
N VAL A 549 -19.29 5.19 -2.69
CA VAL A 549 -20.17 4.98 -3.85
C VAL A 549 -19.45 4.15 -4.90
N GLU A 550 -20.18 3.25 -5.54
CA GLU A 550 -19.69 2.47 -6.68
C GLU A 550 -20.02 3.22 -7.97
N CYS A 551 -19.02 3.58 -8.76
CA CYS A 551 -19.18 4.41 -9.95
C CYS A 551 -18.70 3.68 -11.21
N ALA A 552 -19.42 3.86 -12.32
CA ALA A 552 -18.98 3.49 -13.66
C ALA A 552 -18.61 4.76 -14.44
N TYR A 553 -17.62 4.67 -15.31
CA TYR A 553 -17.19 5.78 -16.16
C TYR A 553 -17.58 5.52 -17.60
N ASP A 554 -18.17 6.53 -18.23
CA ASP A 554 -18.52 6.53 -19.64
C ASP A 554 -17.44 7.29 -20.42
N THR A 555 -16.75 6.59 -21.33
CA THR A 555 -15.67 7.14 -22.14
C THR A 555 -16.17 8.04 -23.27
N GLU A 556 -17.40 7.87 -23.75
CA GLU A 556 -18.00 8.69 -24.81
C GLU A 556 -18.46 10.05 -24.27
N THR A 557 -19.16 10.04 -23.13
CA THR A 557 -19.64 11.27 -22.50
C THR A 557 -18.60 11.92 -21.58
N GLY A 558 -17.65 11.14 -21.07
CA GLY A 558 -16.61 11.61 -20.14
C GLY A 558 -17.10 11.79 -18.70
N HIS A 559 -18.22 11.16 -18.32
CA HIS A 559 -18.87 11.34 -17.03
C HIS A 559 -18.88 10.07 -16.16
N TRP A 560 -18.86 10.28 -14.84
CA TRP A 560 -19.12 9.24 -13.86
C TRP A 560 -20.62 9.10 -13.57
N THR A 561 -21.08 7.85 -13.51
CA THR A 561 -22.43 7.50 -13.05
C THR A 561 -22.33 6.69 -11.75
N VAL A 562 -23.05 7.10 -10.72
CA VAL A 562 -23.15 6.33 -9.47
C VAL A 562 -24.11 5.16 -9.67
N LEU A 563 -23.59 3.94 -9.60
CA LEU A 563 -24.39 2.72 -9.69
C LEU A 563 -25.20 2.49 -8.41
N ARG A 564 -24.54 2.62 -7.25
CA ARG A 564 -25.16 2.46 -5.92
C ARG A 564 -24.27 3.03 -4.81
N THR A 565 -24.86 3.24 -3.64
CA THR A 565 -24.11 3.50 -2.39
C THR A 565 -23.64 2.19 -1.75
N ARG A 566 -22.37 2.13 -1.35
CA ARG A 566 -21.75 0.98 -0.66
C ARG A 566 -21.87 1.14 0.85
N ASP A 567 -23.04 0.80 1.38
CA ASP A 567 -23.36 0.94 2.80
C ASP A 567 -22.42 0.13 3.72
N ASP A 568 -22.01 -1.05 3.26
CA ASP A 568 -21.04 -1.93 3.92
C ASP A 568 -19.70 -1.22 4.17
N LYS A 569 -19.12 -0.64 3.12
CA LYS A 569 -17.84 0.08 3.20
C LYS A 569 -17.98 1.41 3.91
N THR A 570 -19.11 2.08 3.71
CA THR A 570 -19.43 3.35 4.39
C THR A 570 -19.48 3.17 5.91
N TYR A 571 -20.05 2.05 6.37
CA TYR A 571 -20.08 1.70 7.80
C TYR A 571 -18.66 1.48 8.35
N GLN A 572 -17.82 0.71 7.65
CA GLN A 572 -16.42 0.49 8.05
C GLN A 572 -15.64 1.81 8.18
N TYR A 573 -15.79 2.70 7.20
CA TYR A 573 -15.14 4.00 7.18
C TYR A 573 -15.61 4.91 8.34
N ARG A 574 -16.93 5.08 8.49
CA ARG A 574 -17.50 6.10 9.38
C ARG A 574 -17.65 5.63 10.81
N GLU A 575 -18.11 4.40 11.01
CA GLU A 575 -18.52 3.90 12.34
C GLU A 575 -17.38 3.13 13.02
N LEU A 576 -16.70 2.26 12.27
CA LEU A 576 -15.53 1.54 12.80
C LEU A 576 -14.24 2.39 12.74
N GLY A 577 -14.29 3.51 12.01
CA GLY A 577 -13.13 4.39 11.83
C GLY A 577 -11.99 3.71 11.06
N GLU A 578 -12.28 2.67 10.28
CA GLU A 578 -11.29 1.95 9.50
C GLU A 578 -10.71 2.84 8.39
N PRO A 579 -9.42 2.70 8.04
CA PRO A 579 -8.78 3.51 7.01
C PRO A 579 -9.13 2.99 5.60
N GLN A 580 -10.41 3.03 5.24
CA GLN A 580 -10.95 2.63 3.94
C GLN A 580 -11.71 3.80 3.33
N PHE A 581 -11.24 4.31 2.19
CA PHE A 581 -11.79 5.52 1.53
C PHE A 581 -12.15 5.25 0.07
N GLY A 582 -12.63 4.03 -0.23
CA GLY A 582 -12.80 3.52 -1.59
C GLY A 582 -11.68 2.55 -1.98
N ASN A 583 -11.55 2.25 -3.27
CA ASN A 583 -10.47 1.41 -3.79
C ASN A 583 -9.09 1.99 -3.48
N ASP A 584 -8.08 1.12 -3.43
CA ASP A 584 -6.68 1.55 -3.42
C ASP A 584 -6.30 2.13 -4.79
N ILE A 585 -5.44 3.15 -4.82
CA ILE A 585 -5.04 3.85 -6.06
C ILE A 585 -4.57 2.87 -7.14
N ALA A 586 -3.79 1.84 -6.80
CA ALA A 586 -3.28 0.89 -7.79
C ALA A 586 -4.39 0.04 -8.42
N VAL A 587 -5.45 -0.25 -7.65
CA VAL A 587 -6.63 -0.95 -8.16
C VAL A 587 -7.46 -0.02 -9.03
N ALA A 588 -7.64 1.23 -8.61
CA ALA A 588 -8.39 2.22 -9.37
C ALA A 588 -7.71 2.59 -10.70
N GLU A 589 -6.37 2.74 -10.72
CA GLU A 589 -5.61 2.96 -11.96
C GLU A 589 -5.72 1.78 -12.92
N SER A 590 -5.56 0.54 -12.43
CA SER A 590 -5.73 -0.66 -13.28
C SER A 590 -7.13 -0.74 -13.89
N ILE A 591 -8.18 -0.45 -13.12
CA ILE A 591 -9.55 -0.42 -13.66
C ILE A 591 -9.71 0.73 -14.66
N TRP A 592 -9.11 1.90 -14.40
CA TRP A 592 -9.16 3.04 -15.29
C TRP A 592 -8.47 2.79 -16.64
N THR A 593 -7.29 2.15 -16.63
CA THR A 593 -6.61 1.70 -17.85
C THR A 593 -7.53 0.76 -18.62
N ASN A 594 -8.12 -0.23 -17.94
CA ASN A 594 -9.02 -1.19 -18.57
C ASN A 594 -10.31 -0.55 -19.14
N ILE A 595 -10.81 0.53 -18.53
CA ILE A 595 -11.96 1.29 -19.07
C ILE A 595 -11.61 1.95 -20.43
N HIS A 596 -10.38 2.43 -20.61
CA HIS A 596 -9.97 3.15 -21.83
C HIS A 596 -9.31 2.24 -22.88
N VAL A 597 -8.67 1.17 -22.42
CA VAL A 597 -7.93 0.20 -23.21
C VAL A 597 -8.44 -1.20 -22.84
N PRO A 598 -9.73 -1.50 -23.09
CA PRO A 598 -10.31 -2.75 -22.64
C PRO A 598 -9.73 -3.95 -23.37
N ILE A 599 -9.73 -5.09 -22.68
CA ILE A 599 -9.69 -6.40 -23.33
C ILE A 599 -11.12 -6.69 -23.76
N THR A 600 -11.40 -6.49 -25.05
CA THR A 600 -12.74 -6.70 -25.61
C THR A 600 -13.10 -8.18 -25.58
N GLU A 601 -14.40 -8.48 -25.69
CA GLU A 601 -14.84 -9.87 -25.82
C GLU A 601 -14.23 -10.55 -27.06
N ASP A 602 -14.09 -9.83 -28.18
CA ASP A 602 -13.43 -10.35 -29.38
C ASP A 602 -11.96 -10.74 -29.13
N MET A 603 -11.22 -9.88 -28.43
CA MET A 603 -9.82 -10.13 -28.08
C MET A 603 -9.68 -11.37 -27.19
N ILE A 604 -10.52 -11.53 -26.15
CA ILE A 604 -10.41 -12.68 -25.24
C ILE A 604 -10.90 -13.98 -25.87
N ARG A 605 -11.74 -13.91 -26.92
CA ARG A 605 -12.16 -15.06 -27.71
C ARG A 605 -11.09 -15.53 -28.71
N HIS A 606 -10.11 -14.69 -29.03
CA HIS A 606 -9.05 -14.97 -30.00
C HIS A 606 -7.61 -14.67 -29.50
N PRO A 607 -7.23 -15.05 -28.26
CA PRO A 607 -5.97 -14.63 -27.66
C PRO A 607 -4.74 -15.25 -28.33
N ALA A 608 -4.87 -16.40 -29.01
CA ALA A 608 -3.76 -17.04 -29.71
C ALA A 608 -3.70 -16.66 -31.19
N SER A 609 -4.84 -16.26 -31.76
CA SER A 609 -5.05 -16.02 -33.19
C SER A 609 -4.84 -14.54 -33.60
N GLN A 610 -5.08 -13.58 -32.71
CA GLN A 610 -4.76 -12.16 -32.93
C GLN A 610 -3.52 -11.75 -32.12
N ALA A 611 -2.48 -11.25 -32.80
CA ALA A 611 -1.36 -10.63 -32.11
C ALA A 611 -1.86 -9.33 -31.45
N VAL A 612 -1.79 -9.26 -30.12
CA VAL A 612 -2.12 -8.03 -29.40
C VAL A 612 -0.99 -7.04 -29.67
N ASP A 613 -1.33 -5.86 -30.16
CA ASP A 613 -0.36 -4.81 -30.46
C ASP A 613 0.25 -4.33 -29.13
N ASP A 614 1.51 -4.71 -28.87
CA ASP A 614 2.26 -4.47 -27.63
C ASP A 614 2.54 -2.97 -27.37
N LEU A 615 2.22 -2.10 -28.34
CA LEU A 615 2.69 -0.71 -28.40
C LEU A 615 2.04 0.25 -27.40
N ALA A 616 0.90 -0.10 -26.77
CA ALA A 616 0.16 0.86 -25.93
C ALA A 616 0.33 0.68 -24.41
N GLU A 617 0.73 -0.49 -23.92
CA GLU A 617 0.63 -0.81 -22.48
C GLU A 617 1.94 -1.19 -21.77
N ASP A 618 3.08 -1.36 -22.47
CA ASP A 618 4.29 -1.91 -21.83
C ASP A 618 5.59 -1.17 -22.14
N ASP A 619 5.58 0.15 -21.87
CA ASP A 619 6.76 1.03 -21.86
C ASP A 619 7.68 0.80 -20.64
N LEU A 620 7.32 -0.12 -19.73
CA LEU A 620 8.08 -0.40 -18.52
C LEU A 620 9.32 -1.25 -18.83
N TYR A 621 10.41 -0.57 -19.15
CA TYR A 621 11.74 -1.18 -19.31
C TYR A 621 12.27 -1.78 -17.98
N TYR A 622 12.04 -1.10 -16.84
CA TYR A 622 12.53 -1.50 -15.52
C TYR A 622 11.42 -1.96 -14.57
N ARG A 623 11.77 -2.90 -13.68
CA ARG A 623 10.91 -3.39 -12.59
C ARG A 623 10.65 -2.35 -11.52
N ASP A 624 9.42 -1.85 -11.43
CA ASP A 624 9.01 -0.85 -10.43
C ASP A 624 8.90 -1.39 -9.00
N ASN A 625 8.82 -2.71 -8.85
CA ASN A 625 8.69 -3.39 -7.57
C ASN A 625 10.03 -3.79 -6.93
N LEU A 626 11.16 -3.64 -7.62
CA LEU A 626 12.48 -4.03 -7.12
C LEU A 626 13.19 -2.88 -6.39
N ASP A 627 13.13 -2.89 -5.06
CA ASP A 627 13.80 -1.92 -4.20
C ASP A 627 15.32 -2.15 -4.18
N ALA A 628 16.11 -1.07 -4.05
CA ALA A 628 17.58 -1.12 -4.11
C ALA A 628 18.25 -2.04 -3.07
N ARG A 629 17.58 -2.33 -1.96
CA ARG A 629 18.09 -3.21 -0.89
C ARG A 629 17.95 -4.70 -1.22
N ASP A 630 17.01 -5.02 -2.10
CA ASP A 630 16.61 -6.39 -2.45
C ASP A 630 17.31 -6.85 -3.76
N ARG A 631 18.19 -5.99 -4.31
CA ARG A 631 18.96 -6.23 -5.54
C ARG A 631 20.22 -7.05 -5.27
N ILE A 632 20.44 -8.07 -6.11
CA ILE A 632 21.66 -8.87 -6.13
C ILE A 632 22.84 -8.03 -6.64
N LEU A 633 22.61 -7.13 -7.60
CA LEU A 633 23.63 -6.24 -8.18
C LEU A 633 23.90 -4.98 -7.35
N LYS A 634 23.44 -4.88 -6.10
CA LYS A 634 23.60 -3.66 -5.29
C LYS A 634 25.05 -3.16 -5.20
N ASP A 635 26.00 -4.07 -5.01
CA ASP A 635 27.43 -3.73 -4.90
C ASP A 635 28.02 -3.36 -6.27
N VAL A 636 27.59 -4.04 -7.34
CA VAL A 636 27.90 -3.68 -8.73
C VAL A 636 27.43 -2.26 -9.05
N TYR A 637 26.18 -1.93 -8.73
CA TYR A 637 25.65 -0.57 -8.92
C TYR A 637 26.40 0.46 -8.09
N SER A 638 26.87 0.10 -6.89
CA SER A 638 27.67 1.00 -6.04
C SER A 638 29.03 1.28 -6.67
N PHE A 639 29.67 0.25 -7.24
CA PHE A 639 30.95 0.37 -7.95
C PHE A 639 30.79 1.17 -9.25
N HIS A 640 29.82 0.83 -10.10
CA HIS A 640 29.53 1.53 -11.35
C HIS A 640 29.21 3.01 -11.09
N ASN A 641 28.43 3.32 -10.05
CA ASN A 641 28.15 4.71 -9.68
C ASN A 641 29.40 5.49 -9.27
N ARG A 642 30.39 4.84 -8.64
CA ARG A 642 31.67 5.47 -8.28
C ARG A 642 32.52 5.75 -9.52
N VAL A 643 32.57 4.83 -10.48
CA VAL A 643 33.27 5.05 -11.76
C VAL A 643 32.63 6.23 -12.50
N LYS A 644 31.30 6.22 -12.64
CA LYS A 644 30.56 7.33 -13.25
C LYS A 644 30.79 8.64 -12.51
N GLU A 645 30.78 8.65 -11.19
CA GLU A 645 31.06 9.85 -10.39
C GLU A 645 32.39 10.51 -10.77
N GLN A 646 33.46 9.73 -10.93
CA GLN A 646 34.77 10.23 -11.36
C GLN A 646 34.71 10.79 -12.79
N LEU A 647 33.98 10.12 -13.68
CA LEU A 647 33.79 10.54 -15.06
C LEU A 647 33.06 11.90 -15.16
N TYR A 648 31.95 12.08 -14.44
CA TYR A 648 31.23 13.36 -14.42
C TYR A 648 32.08 14.49 -13.82
N GLN A 649 32.89 14.20 -12.79
CA GLN A 649 33.80 15.21 -12.20
C GLN A 649 34.93 15.63 -13.14
N ALA A 650 35.40 14.72 -14.00
CA ALA A 650 36.41 15.03 -15.00
C ALA A 650 35.85 15.85 -16.17
N CYS A 651 34.63 15.54 -16.61
CA CYS A 651 34.06 16.11 -17.84
C CYS A 651 33.23 17.39 -17.61
N VAL A 652 32.33 17.41 -16.63
CA VAL A 652 31.31 18.46 -16.48
C VAL A 652 31.76 19.53 -15.50
N LYS A 653 31.94 20.76 -15.98
CA LYS A 653 32.34 21.88 -15.10
C LYS A 653 31.13 22.67 -14.60
N PRO A 654 31.21 23.30 -13.40
CA PRO A 654 30.14 24.14 -12.90
C PRO A 654 29.76 25.26 -13.88
N GLY A 655 28.48 25.33 -14.25
CA GLY A 655 27.94 26.29 -15.20
C GLY A 655 27.86 25.84 -16.66
N ASP A 656 28.46 24.69 -17.02
CA ASP A 656 28.30 24.08 -18.35
C ASP A 656 26.85 23.58 -18.54
N THR A 657 26.36 23.54 -19.78
CA THR A 657 25.08 22.90 -20.13
C THR A 657 25.28 21.42 -20.49
N LEU A 658 24.43 20.55 -19.96
CA LEU A 658 24.56 19.10 -20.11
C LEU A 658 23.40 18.49 -20.90
N LEU A 659 23.72 17.68 -21.91
CA LEU A 659 22.77 16.78 -22.59
C LEU A 659 22.98 15.34 -22.11
N GLU A 660 21.93 14.70 -21.62
CA GLU A 660 21.95 13.29 -21.19
C GLU A 660 21.14 12.42 -22.17
N LEU A 661 21.81 11.54 -22.91
CA LEU A 661 21.18 10.60 -23.83
C LEU A 661 20.84 9.29 -23.13
N ALA A 662 19.63 8.77 -23.35
CA ALA A 662 19.09 7.59 -22.68
C ALA A 662 19.15 7.72 -21.14
N VAL A 663 18.56 8.81 -20.63
CA VAL A 663 18.65 9.21 -19.21
C VAL A 663 18.03 8.19 -18.24
N GLY A 664 17.18 7.29 -18.74
CA GLY A 664 16.41 6.33 -17.96
C GLY A 664 15.65 7.01 -16.83
N ARG A 665 15.72 6.41 -15.64
CA ARG A 665 15.12 6.97 -14.42
C ARG A 665 16.01 8.02 -13.73
N ALA A 666 16.84 8.75 -14.48
CA ALA A 666 17.81 9.71 -13.97
C ALA A 666 18.69 9.15 -12.84
N GLY A 667 19.33 7.99 -13.08
CA GLY A 667 20.24 7.36 -12.12
C GLY A 667 21.46 8.22 -11.78
N ASP A 668 21.80 9.17 -12.65
CA ASP A 668 22.96 10.05 -12.54
C ASP A 668 22.66 11.41 -11.91
N MET A 669 21.44 11.63 -11.44
CA MET A 669 20.99 12.90 -10.85
C MET A 669 21.86 13.43 -9.69
N LEU A 670 22.35 12.53 -8.83
CA LEU A 670 23.25 12.93 -7.73
C LEU A 670 24.61 13.43 -8.24
N LYS A 671 25.02 13.01 -9.44
CA LYS A 671 26.26 13.45 -10.09
C LYS A 671 26.07 14.84 -10.67
N TRP A 672 24.92 15.09 -11.32
CA TRP A 672 24.53 16.44 -11.75
C TRP A 672 24.49 17.42 -10.59
N LYS A 673 23.97 16.99 -9.42
CA LYS A 673 23.97 17.80 -8.19
C LYS A 673 25.37 18.26 -7.76
N ARG A 674 26.38 17.40 -7.95
CA ARG A 674 27.76 17.62 -7.51
C ARG A 674 28.59 18.36 -8.56
N SER A 675 28.38 18.08 -9.84
CA SER A 675 29.06 18.79 -10.95
C SER A 675 28.48 20.18 -11.23
N LYS A 676 27.22 20.43 -10.81
CA LYS A 676 26.54 21.74 -10.88
C LYS A 676 26.49 22.35 -12.29
N PRO A 677 26.00 21.61 -13.31
CA PRO A 677 25.74 22.20 -14.61
C PRO A 677 24.67 23.30 -14.50
N LYS A 678 24.66 24.24 -15.43
CA LYS A 678 23.66 25.33 -15.47
C LYS A 678 22.24 24.79 -15.63
N LEU A 679 22.08 23.82 -16.52
CA LEU A 679 20.84 23.09 -16.75
C LEU A 679 21.16 21.71 -17.33
N VAL A 680 20.20 20.79 -17.24
CA VAL A 680 20.27 19.44 -17.83
C VAL A 680 19.09 19.24 -18.75
N VAL A 681 19.35 18.87 -20.00
CA VAL A 681 18.31 18.35 -20.93
C VAL A 681 18.59 16.88 -21.12
N GLY A 682 17.54 16.05 -21.09
CA GLY A 682 17.72 14.62 -21.29
C GLY A 682 16.63 14.01 -22.16
N PHE A 683 16.99 12.95 -22.88
CA PHE A 683 16.06 12.19 -23.72
C PHE A 683 16.06 10.73 -23.30
N ASP A 684 14.88 10.13 -23.24
CA ASP A 684 14.70 8.69 -23.09
C ASP A 684 13.60 8.22 -24.04
N ILE A 685 13.73 7.00 -24.56
CA ILE A 685 12.72 6.43 -25.45
C ILE A 685 11.43 6.07 -24.69
N SER A 686 11.52 5.76 -23.39
CA SER A 686 10.38 5.35 -22.56
C SER A 686 9.83 6.52 -21.74
N GLU A 687 8.54 6.85 -21.92
CA GLU A 687 7.90 7.90 -21.12
C GLU A 687 7.78 7.47 -19.64
N ALA A 688 7.60 6.17 -19.40
CA ALA A 688 7.49 5.60 -18.06
C ALA A 688 8.75 5.81 -17.21
N ASN A 689 9.94 5.77 -17.84
CA ASN A 689 11.21 6.07 -17.17
C ASN A 689 11.27 7.50 -16.63
N LEU A 690 10.66 8.44 -17.34
CA LEU A 690 10.61 9.84 -16.96
C LEU A 690 9.53 10.10 -15.90
N THR A 691 8.33 9.59 -16.13
CA THR A 691 7.11 10.05 -15.45
C THR A 691 6.49 9.07 -14.45
N SER A 692 6.98 7.82 -14.34
CA SER A 692 6.45 6.82 -13.39
C SER A 692 6.32 7.42 -11.98
N SER A 693 5.11 7.31 -11.41
CA SER A 693 4.70 7.99 -10.18
C SER A 693 5.46 7.55 -8.93
N ARG A 694 6.10 6.37 -8.98
CA ARG A 694 6.90 5.82 -7.88
C ARG A 694 8.40 6.02 -8.05
N GLN A 695 8.95 5.70 -9.23
CA GLN A 695 10.40 5.64 -9.47
C GLN A 695 10.90 6.44 -10.68
N GLY A 696 10.03 7.17 -11.37
CA GLY A 696 10.39 7.98 -12.53
C GLY A 696 11.39 9.10 -12.20
N ALA A 697 12.10 9.58 -13.22
CA ALA A 697 13.11 10.62 -13.09
C ALA A 697 12.58 11.88 -12.39
N TYR A 698 11.40 12.39 -12.77
CA TYR A 698 10.83 13.59 -12.17
C TYR A 698 10.45 13.40 -10.69
N VAL A 699 9.99 12.20 -10.29
CA VAL A 699 9.68 11.88 -8.89
C VAL A 699 10.93 11.95 -8.02
N ARG A 700 12.05 11.43 -8.52
CA ARG A 700 13.34 11.47 -7.81
C ARG A 700 13.81 12.90 -7.61
N TYR A 701 13.63 13.75 -8.62
CA TYR A 701 13.98 15.16 -8.55
C TYR A 701 13.16 15.90 -7.50
N LEU A 702 11.83 15.74 -7.50
CA LEU A 702 10.94 16.41 -6.55
C LEU A 702 11.24 15.97 -5.11
N ARG A 703 11.42 14.67 -4.88
CA ARG A 703 11.80 14.13 -3.55
C ARG A 703 13.15 14.64 -3.05
N ASP A 704 14.11 14.88 -3.93
CA ASP A 704 15.39 15.47 -3.53
C ASP A 704 15.26 16.97 -3.26
N SER A 705 14.40 17.67 -4.00
CA SER A 705 14.12 19.10 -3.87
C SER A 705 13.41 19.46 -2.55
N GLU A 706 12.65 18.54 -1.96
CA GLU A 706 12.03 18.70 -0.64
C GLU A 706 13.03 18.67 0.52
N LYS A 707 14.25 18.16 0.30
CA LYS A 707 15.24 18.04 1.38
C LYS A 707 15.80 19.43 1.73
N PRO A 708 15.90 19.79 3.03
CA PRO A 708 16.53 21.03 3.46
C PRO A 708 18.04 20.95 3.25
N SER A 709 18.49 21.24 2.02
CA SER A 709 19.90 21.19 1.59
C SER A 709 20.27 22.52 0.94
N CYS A 710 21.47 23.03 1.26
CA CYS A 710 22.03 24.19 0.57
C CYS A 710 22.49 23.87 -0.86
N ASP A 711 22.78 22.59 -1.15
CA ASP A 711 23.03 22.10 -2.51
C ASP A 711 21.70 21.71 -3.16
N LYS A 712 21.29 22.47 -4.18
CA LYS A 712 20.10 22.22 -4.99
C LYS A 712 20.46 21.47 -6.26
N LEU A 713 19.51 20.70 -6.79
CA LEU A 713 19.66 20.11 -8.12
C LEU A 713 19.64 21.21 -9.20
N PRO A 714 20.41 21.03 -10.29
CA PRO A 714 20.32 21.92 -11.44
C PRO A 714 18.93 21.78 -12.08
N PRO A 715 18.37 22.85 -12.67
CA PRO A 715 17.14 22.75 -13.45
C PRO A 715 17.28 21.67 -14.53
N MET A 716 16.28 20.79 -14.63
CA MET A 716 16.23 19.76 -15.67
C MET A 716 14.94 19.78 -16.47
N LEU A 717 15.02 19.40 -17.75
CA LEU A 717 13.88 19.08 -18.60
C LEU A 717 14.18 17.79 -19.37
N LEU A 718 13.36 16.77 -19.15
CA LEU A 718 13.48 15.45 -19.78
C LEU A 718 12.30 15.21 -20.73
N ALA A 719 12.60 14.80 -21.96
CA ALA A 719 11.65 14.61 -23.04
C ALA A 719 11.70 13.20 -23.63
N VAL A 720 10.63 12.78 -24.30
CA VAL A 720 10.60 11.49 -25.00
C VAL A 720 11.32 11.62 -26.33
N GLY A 721 12.32 10.79 -26.56
CA GLY A 721 13.12 10.83 -27.78
C GLY A 721 14.03 9.61 -27.96
N ASP A 722 14.20 9.23 -29.23
CA ASP A 722 15.09 8.16 -29.66
C ASP A 722 16.44 8.77 -30.05
N MET A 723 17.51 8.39 -29.35
CA MET A 723 18.85 8.94 -29.60
C MET A 723 19.44 8.53 -30.97
N THR A 724 18.83 7.57 -31.65
CA THR A 724 19.19 7.15 -33.02
C THR A 724 18.40 7.90 -34.10
N LYS A 725 17.55 8.85 -33.71
CA LYS A 725 16.78 9.73 -34.59
C LYS A 725 17.05 11.20 -34.24
N PRO A 726 16.70 12.16 -35.11
CA PRO A 726 16.82 13.58 -34.78
C PRO A 726 16.07 13.93 -33.49
N LEU A 727 16.78 14.40 -32.46
CA LEU A 727 16.22 14.59 -31.10
C LEU A 727 15.08 15.62 -31.04
N TYR A 728 15.09 16.62 -31.93
CA TYR A 728 14.16 17.76 -31.91
C TYR A 728 12.95 17.61 -32.85
N GLU A 729 12.81 16.45 -33.50
CA GLU A 729 11.70 16.16 -34.43
C GLU A 729 10.62 15.26 -33.81
N SER A 730 10.76 14.88 -32.52
CA SER A 730 9.75 14.07 -31.85
C SER A 730 8.43 14.84 -31.64
N ASP A 731 7.32 14.10 -31.60
CA ASP A 731 5.98 14.68 -31.39
C ASP A 731 5.72 15.07 -29.91
N ASP A 732 6.73 14.94 -29.04
CA ASP A 732 6.63 15.36 -27.66
C ASP A 732 6.59 16.90 -27.56
N ARG A 733 5.63 17.41 -26.78
CA ARG A 733 5.43 18.84 -26.57
C ARG A 733 6.67 19.50 -25.96
N TYR A 734 7.37 18.82 -25.06
CA TYR A 734 8.55 19.39 -24.41
C TYR A 734 9.73 19.52 -25.40
N THR A 735 9.80 18.64 -26.40
CA THR A 735 10.72 18.76 -27.54
C THR A 735 10.44 20.01 -28.37
N ARG A 736 9.18 20.33 -28.66
CA ARG A 736 8.80 21.57 -29.34
C ARG A 736 9.15 22.83 -28.54
N ILE A 737 9.00 22.79 -27.21
CA ILE A 737 9.44 23.88 -26.33
C ILE A 737 10.96 24.05 -26.39
N LEU A 738 11.73 22.96 -26.33
CA LEU A 738 13.19 22.98 -26.50
C LEU A 738 13.59 23.54 -27.88
N ALA A 739 12.87 23.16 -28.94
CA ALA A 739 13.07 23.67 -30.30
C ALA A 739 12.74 25.17 -30.45
N GLY A 740 11.94 25.72 -29.53
CA GLY A 740 11.46 27.10 -29.54
C GLY A 740 10.20 27.33 -30.37
N THR A 741 9.60 26.27 -30.93
CA THR A 741 8.39 26.33 -31.77
C THR A 741 7.14 26.57 -30.94
N ASP A 742 7.03 25.91 -29.78
CA ASP A 742 5.91 26.08 -28.85
C ASP A 742 6.21 27.15 -27.77
N PRO A 743 5.17 27.82 -27.23
CA PRO A 743 5.32 28.73 -26.11
C PRO A 743 5.62 27.97 -24.81
N ALA A 744 6.49 28.54 -23.96
CA ALA A 744 6.72 28.04 -22.61
C ALA A 744 5.68 28.64 -21.65
N PRO A 745 4.71 27.85 -21.12
CA PRO A 745 3.60 28.37 -20.33
C PRO A 745 4.00 28.82 -18.91
N THR A 746 5.19 28.43 -18.44
CA THR A 746 5.65 28.69 -17.07
C THR A 746 7.04 29.31 -17.05
N ALA A 747 7.34 30.05 -15.98
CA ALA A 747 8.67 30.63 -15.76
C ALA A 747 9.79 29.58 -15.65
N TYR A 748 9.45 28.35 -15.25
CA TYR A 748 10.38 27.23 -15.22
C TYR A 748 10.74 26.80 -16.65
N LEU A 749 9.75 26.54 -17.50
CA LEU A 749 9.95 26.09 -18.89
C LEU A 749 10.64 27.15 -19.76
N GLN A 750 10.46 28.43 -19.45
CA GLN A 750 11.10 29.52 -20.17
C GLN A 750 12.64 29.43 -20.17
N GLN A 751 13.24 28.77 -19.17
CA GLN A 751 14.70 28.58 -19.07
C GLN A 751 15.25 27.60 -20.12
N PHE A 752 14.40 26.73 -20.67
CA PHE A 752 14.77 25.69 -21.62
C PHE A 752 14.39 26.02 -23.07
N ARG A 753 13.58 27.06 -23.27
CA ARG A 753 13.08 27.41 -24.60
C ARG A 753 14.22 27.83 -25.52
N GLY A 754 14.37 27.12 -26.64
CA GLY A 754 15.41 27.39 -27.65
C GLY A 754 16.80 26.88 -27.29
N VAL A 755 16.96 26.10 -26.22
CA VAL A 755 18.23 25.45 -25.90
C VAL A 755 18.43 24.27 -26.84
N LYS A 756 19.39 24.39 -27.77
CA LYS A 756 19.69 23.37 -28.79
C LYS A 756 21.12 22.83 -28.74
N GLU A 757 22.02 23.50 -28.04
CA GLU A 757 23.43 23.13 -28.01
C GLU A 757 23.93 23.04 -26.56
N PHE A 758 24.86 22.11 -26.32
CA PHE A 758 25.30 21.69 -25.00
C PHE A 758 26.82 21.62 -24.93
N ASP A 759 27.37 22.10 -23.81
CA ASP A 759 28.80 22.04 -23.55
C ASP A 759 29.29 20.59 -23.50
N ASP A 760 28.63 19.76 -22.71
CA ASP A 760 28.97 18.35 -22.56
C ASP A 760 27.77 17.44 -22.90
N ILE A 761 28.04 16.31 -23.56
CA ILE A 761 27.06 15.25 -23.84
C ILE A 761 27.48 13.98 -23.11
N SER A 762 26.54 13.38 -22.37
CA SER A 762 26.71 12.12 -21.65
C SER A 762 25.84 11.02 -22.24
N CYS A 763 26.38 9.80 -22.36
CA CYS A 763 25.65 8.58 -22.72
C CYS A 763 26.12 7.41 -21.85
N GLN A 764 25.33 7.04 -20.84
CA GLN A 764 25.73 6.03 -19.83
C GLN A 764 25.03 4.69 -20.10
N PHE A 765 25.80 3.64 -20.38
CA PHE A 765 25.30 2.27 -20.62
C PHE A 765 24.19 2.18 -21.68
N ALA A 766 24.26 2.97 -22.75
CA ALA A 766 23.22 2.98 -23.77
C ALA A 766 23.73 2.96 -25.21
N ILE A 767 25.02 3.28 -25.47
CA ILE A 767 25.55 3.38 -26.84
C ILE A 767 25.37 2.10 -27.67
N HIS A 768 25.27 0.93 -27.01
CA HIS A 768 25.01 -0.36 -27.67
C HIS A 768 23.65 -0.40 -28.39
N TYR A 769 22.66 0.41 -27.99
CA TYR A 769 21.40 0.53 -28.72
C TYR A 769 21.57 1.25 -30.06
N ALA A 770 22.58 2.11 -30.21
CA ALA A 770 22.92 2.74 -31.48
C ALA A 770 23.79 1.84 -32.39
N CYS A 771 24.39 0.77 -31.86
CA CYS A 771 25.27 -0.13 -32.59
C CYS A 771 24.54 -1.26 -33.35
N VAL A 772 23.21 -1.20 -33.43
CA VAL A 772 22.39 -2.20 -34.18
C VAL A 772 22.65 -2.18 -35.68
N SER A 773 23.08 -1.05 -36.23
CA SER A 773 23.59 -0.92 -37.59
C SER A 773 24.50 0.31 -37.71
N GLU A 774 25.30 0.39 -38.78
CA GLU A 774 26.14 1.57 -39.00
C GLU A 774 25.27 2.81 -39.28
N GLU A 775 24.13 2.66 -39.96
CA GLU A 775 23.19 3.76 -40.25
C GLU A 775 22.60 4.35 -38.97
N ALA A 776 22.17 3.50 -38.03
CA ALA A 776 21.65 3.93 -36.74
C ALA A 776 22.74 4.67 -35.93
N PHE A 777 23.98 4.18 -35.98
CA PHE A 777 25.10 4.84 -35.32
C PHE A 777 25.44 6.19 -35.96
N ARG A 778 25.37 6.30 -37.30
CA ARG A 778 25.59 7.58 -38.01
C ARG A 778 24.55 8.61 -37.65
N ALA A 779 23.28 8.23 -37.54
CA ALA A 779 22.22 9.12 -37.05
C ALA A 779 22.49 9.59 -35.60
N PHE A 780 22.95 8.68 -34.73
CA PHE A 780 23.42 9.03 -33.38
C PHE A 780 24.59 10.03 -33.40
N THR A 781 25.59 9.85 -34.27
CA THR A 781 26.72 10.79 -34.38
C THR A 781 26.31 12.17 -34.91
N GLU A 782 25.30 12.26 -35.77
CA GLU A 782 24.79 13.55 -36.24
C GLU A 782 24.17 14.35 -35.09
N ASN A 783 23.45 13.69 -34.18
CA ASN A 783 22.97 14.35 -32.95
C ASN A 783 24.14 14.93 -32.12
N LEU A 784 25.25 14.19 -31.98
CA LEU A 784 26.43 14.69 -31.26
C LEU A 784 27.08 15.89 -31.95
N LYS A 785 27.12 15.88 -33.29
CA LYS A 785 27.70 16.94 -34.10
C LYS A 785 26.88 18.23 -34.01
N VAL A 786 25.56 18.12 -34.15
CA VAL A 786 24.61 19.25 -34.11
C VAL A 786 24.51 19.84 -32.71
N HIS A 787 24.47 19.00 -31.66
CA HIS A 787 24.12 19.46 -30.32
C HIS A 787 25.31 19.64 -29.37
N GLY A 788 26.50 19.09 -29.63
CA GLY A 788 27.63 19.14 -28.69
C GLY A 788 28.64 20.25 -29.00
N LYS A 789 29.26 20.84 -27.97
CA LYS A 789 30.27 21.91 -28.13
C LYS A 789 31.67 21.50 -27.69
N LYS A 790 31.81 20.81 -26.56
CA LYS A 790 33.13 20.54 -25.94
C LYS A 790 33.41 19.05 -25.86
N ARG A 791 32.59 18.27 -25.15
CA ARG A 791 32.91 16.87 -24.82
C ARG A 791 31.75 15.92 -25.05
N PHE A 792 32.10 14.69 -25.41
CA PHE A 792 31.19 13.54 -25.39
C PHE A 792 31.81 12.44 -24.53
N PHE A 793 31.09 11.95 -23.52
CA PHE A 793 31.63 10.95 -22.60
C PHE A 793 30.56 9.94 -22.18
N GLY A 794 31.00 8.78 -21.69
CA GLY A 794 30.05 7.72 -21.40
C GLY A 794 30.65 6.43 -20.88
N THR A 795 29.76 5.46 -20.72
CA THR A 795 30.11 4.07 -20.40
C THR A 795 29.45 3.12 -21.39
N CYS A 796 30.14 2.05 -21.74
CA CYS A 796 29.57 1.02 -22.60
C CYS A 796 30.16 -0.36 -22.28
N MET A 797 29.49 -1.39 -22.78
CA MET A 797 30.11 -2.71 -22.86
C MET A 797 31.21 -2.72 -23.92
N ASP A 798 32.23 -3.53 -23.68
CA ASP A 798 33.29 -3.81 -24.61
C ASP A 798 32.91 -4.99 -25.49
N GLY A 799 32.70 -4.77 -26.79
CA GLY A 799 32.26 -5.81 -27.72
C GLY A 799 33.21 -7.00 -27.77
N ALA A 800 34.52 -6.74 -27.73
CA ALA A 800 35.54 -7.80 -27.73
C ALA A 800 35.47 -8.68 -26.47
N ALA A 801 35.33 -8.07 -25.28
CA ALA A 801 35.19 -8.80 -24.02
C ALA A 801 33.89 -9.62 -23.96
N VAL A 802 32.77 -9.06 -24.44
CA VAL A 802 31.49 -9.79 -24.48
C VAL A 802 31.55 -10.94 -25.49
N TYR A 803 32.15 -10.72 -26.66
CA TYR A 803 32.37 -11.77 -27.65
C TYR A 803 33.22 -12.91 -27.08
N ALA A 804 34.33 -12.58 -26.39
CA ALA A 804 35.19 -13.56 -25.73
C ALA A 804 34.46 -14.36 -24.64
N LEU A 805 33.54 -13.74 -23.89
CA LEU A 805 32.72 -14.43 -22.87
C LEU A 805 31.78 -15.48 -23.48
N LEU A 806 31.21 -15.17 -24.65
CA LEU A 806 30.20 -15.98 -25.35
C LEU A 806 30.79 -16.93 -26.41
N LEU A 807 32.10 -16.84 -26.69
CA LEU A 807 32.76 -17.69 -27.68
C LEU A 807 32.56 -19.18 -27.34
N GLY A 808 32.00 -19.93 -28.29
CA GLY A 808 31.69 -21.35 -28.13
C GLY A 808 30.50 -21.67 -27.20
N LYS A 809 29.75 -20.66 -26.73
CA LYS A 809 28.56 -20.81 -25.88
C LYS A 809 27.34 -20.10 -26.49
N LYS A 810 26.15 -20.68 -26.39
CA LYS A 810 24.91 -20.02 -26.86
C LYS A 810 24.42 -18.93 -25.90
N ASN A 811 24.55 -19.17 -24.60
CA ASN A 811 24.23 -18.21 -23.56
C ASN A 811 25.25 -18.26 -22.42
N HIS A 812 25.27 -17.20 -21.63
CA HIS A 812 26.00 -17.10 -20.38
C HIS A 812 25.08 -16.59 -19.29
N ILE A 813 24.99 -17.33 -18.18
CA ILE A 813 24.10 -17.03 -17.06
C ILE A 813 24.94 -16.60 -15.87
N PHE A 814 24.72 -15.38 -15.39
CA PHE A 814 25.38 -14.84 -14.21
C PHE A 814 24.58 -15.16 -12.95
N ARG A 815 25.28 -15.70 -11.93
CA ARG A 815 24.65 -16.12 -10.67
C ARG A 815 25.34 -15.53 -9.45
N ALA A 816 24.58 -15.20 -8.42
CA ALA A 816 25.13 -14.90 -7.10
C ALA A 816 24.15 -15.43 -6.04
N ASP A 817 24.70 -16.02 -4.96
CA ASP A 817 23.91 -16.60 -3.85
C ASP A 817 22.81 -17.58 -4.29
N GLY A 818 23.07 -18.37 -5.34
CA GLY A 818 22.12 -19.34 -5.90
C GLY A 818 20.99 -18.75 -6.75
N GLN A 819 20.99 -17.44 -6.98
CA GLN A 819 19.99 -16.72 -7.79
C GLN A 819 20.62 -16.21 -9.09
N VAL A 820 19.84 -16.24 -10.18
CA VAL A 820 20.24 -15.67 -11.48
C VAL A 820 19.96 -14.17 -11.46
N PHE A 821 20.97 -13.35 -11.71
CA PHE A 821 20.81 -11.88 -11.79
C PHE A 821 20.96 -11.34 -13.22
N GLY A 822 21.48 -12.14 -14.15
CA GLY A 822 21.55 -11.77 -15.55
C GLY A 822 21.82 -12.95 -16.47
N GLU A 823 21.44 -12.79 -17.73
CA GLU A 823 21.68 -13.76 -18.79
C GLU A 823 21.94 -13.04 -20.11
N PHE A 824 23.03 -13.42 -20.79
CA PHE A 824 23.34 -12.96 -22.14
C PHE A 824 23.15 -14.12 -23.10
N THR A 825 22.33 -13.95 -24.13
CA THR A 825 22.08 -14.93 -25.19
C THR A 825 22.51 -14.36 -26.52
N LYS A 826 23.45 -15.02 -27.21
CA LYS A 826 23.90 -14.54 -28.52
C LYS A 826 22.86 -14.84 -29.59
N ASP A 827 22.62 -13.88 -30.47
CA ASP A 827 21.80 -14.03 -31.67
C ASP A 827 22.66 -13.88 -32.96
N TYR A 828 23.98 -14.00 -32.83
CA TYR A 828 24.96 -14.04 -33.92
C TYR A 828 25.74 -15.37 -33.96
N PRO A 829 26.24 -15.81 -35.13
CA PRO A 829 27.04 -17.03 -35.25
C PRO A 829 28.48 -16.83 -34.72
N ASP A 830 29.13 -17.91 -34.28
CA ASP A 830 30.56 -17.89 -33.95
C ASP A 830 31.39 -17.70 -35.23
N GLY A 831 32.45 -16.90 -35.13
CA GLY A 831 33.42 -16.70 -36.20
C GLY A 831 34.82 -17.13 -35.76
N ASP A 832 35.80 -17.06 -36.68
CA ASP A 832 37.18 -17.47 -36.39
C ASP A 832 37.91 -16.50 -35.44
N ALA A 833 37.52 -15.22 -35.44
CA ALA A 833 38.07 -14.17 -34.59
C ALA A 833 37.08 -13.00 -34.42
N TRP A 834 37.27 -12.18 -33.37
CA TRP A 834 36.55 -10.92 -33.18
C TRP A 834 36.80 -9.96 -34.34
N ARG A 835 35.72 -9.35 -34.85
CA ARG A 835 35.75 -8.27 -35.85
C ARG A 835 34.89 -7.11 -35.35
N PRO A 836 35.40 -5.86 -35.34
CA PRO A 836 34.65 -4.70 -34.85
C PRO A 836 33.63 -4.23 -35.91
N GLU A 837 32.60 -5.04 -36.14
CA GLU A 837 31.53 -4.78 -37.09
C GLU A 837 30.19 -4.51 -36.37
N PHE A 838 29.33 -3.67 -36.97
CA PHE A 838 27.98 -3.39 -36.47
C PHE A 838 27.02 -4.57 -36.78
N GLY A 839 25.87 -4.60 -36.09
CA GLY A 839 24.79 -5.55 -36.40
C GLY A 839 24.84 -6.89 -35.67
N GLN A 840 25.89 -7.16 -34.90
CA GLN A 840 25.93 -8.33 -34.01
C GLN A 840 25.09 -8.07 -32.77
N THR A 841 23.94 -8.76 -32.63
CA THR A 841 22.99 -8.54 -31.52
C THR A 841 22.94 -9.70 -30.52
N LEU A 842 22.64 -9.38 -29.27
CA LEU A 842 22.40 -10.33 -28.19
C LEU A 842 21.15 -9.94 -27.40
N ARG A 843 20.50 -10.93 -26.80
CA ARG A 843 19.43 -10.72 -25.82
C ARG A 843 20.02 -10.70 -24.42
N VAL A 844 19.78 -9.59 -23.72
CA VAL A 844 20.25 -9.32 -22.36
C VAL A 844 19.08 -9.32 -21.40
N TYR A 845 19.14 -10.19 -20.40
CA TYR A 845 18.28 -10.16 -19.24
C TYR A 845 19.09 -9.72 -18.03
N LEU A 846 18.55 -8.79 -17.23
CA LEU A 846 19.09 -8.38 -15.93
C LEU A 846 17.97 -8.39 -14.90
N GLU A 847 18.31 -8.56 -13.62
CA GLU A 847 17.33 -8.61 -12.52
C GLU A 847 16.40 -7.38 -12.46
N SER A 848 16.86 -6.26 -13.00
CA SER A 848 16.17 -4.97 -13.03
C SER A 848 15.23 -4.80 -14.21
N PHE A 849 15.30 -5.67 -15.24
CA PHE A 849 14.47 -5.60 -16.44
C PHE A 849 13.18 -6.39 -16.24
N GLU A 850 12.07 -5.90 -16.80
CA GLU A 850 10.80 -6.64 -16.84
C GLU A 850 10.86 -7.77 -17.90
N LYS A 851 11.54 -7.53 -19.03
CA LYS A 851 11.74 -8.48 -20.13
C LYS A 851 13.19 -8.47 -20.66
N PRO A 852 13.69 -9.55 -21.26
CA PRO A 852 14.96 -9.52 -21.99
C PRO A 852 14.94 -8.46 -23.10
N VAL A 853 16.02 -7.71 -23.22
CA VAL A 853 16.17 -6.60 -24.15
C VAL A 853 17.19 -6.97 -25.22
N GLN A 854 16.98 -6.54 -26.45
CA GLN A 854 17.96 -6.70 -27.53
C GLN A 854 19.01 -5.58 -27.46
N GLU A 855 20.27 -5.96 -27.35
CA GLU A 855 21.43 -5.07 -27.34
C GLU A 855 22.41 -5.46 -28.45
N ALA A 856 23.21 -4.53 -28.98
CA ALA A 856 24.26 -4.85 -29.93
C ALA A 856 25.63 -4.89 -29.26
N LEU A 857 26.53 -5.73 -29.79
CA LEU A 857 27.94 -5.65 -29.45
C LEU A 857 28.48 -4.29 -29.92
N VAL A 858 29.31 -3.66 -29.08
CA VAL A 858 29.89 -2.35 -29.39
C VAL A 858 31.23 -2.56 -30.10
N PRO A 859 31.34 -2.29 -31.41
CA PRO A 859 32.62 -2.33 -32.12
C PRO A 859 33.42 -1.07 -31.79
N PHE A 860 34.06 -1.03 -30.62
CA PHE A 860 34.60 0.21 -30.06
C PHE A 860 35.64 0.89 -30.98
N GLU A 861 36.45 0.12 -31.69
CA GLU A 861 37.42 0.63 -32.67
C GLU A 861 36.71 1.38 -33.80
N ARG A 862 35.66 0.78 -34.37
CA ARG A 862 34.86 1.39 -35.44
C ARG A 862 34.06 2.60 -34.93
N VAL A 863 33.58 2.55 -33.68
CA VAL A 863 32.92 3.68 -33.01
C VAL A 863 33.87 4.88 -32.89
N VAL A 864 35.14 4.67 -32.53
CA VAL A 864 36.15 5.74 -32.46
C VAL A 864 36.39 6.37 -33.83
N GLU A 865 36.43 5.57 -34.90
CA GLU A 865 36.58 6.08 -36.27
C GLU A 865 35.41 6.97 -36.69
N LEU A 866 34.17 6.51 -36.48
CA LEU A 866 32.96 7.26 -36.84
C LEU A 866 32.78 8.54 -36.00
N LEU A 867 33.15 8.51 -34.72
CA LEU A 867 33.16 9.71 -33.88
C LEU A 867 34.22 10.71 -34.34
N LYS A 868 35.37 10.23 -34.83
CA LYS A 868 36.38 11.09 -35.44
C LYS A 868 35.88 11.75 -36.73
N GLU A 869 35.16 11.01 -37.58
CA GLU A 869 34.46 11.57 -38.76
C GLU A 869 33.46 12.67 -38.35
N ALA A 870 32.81 12.53 -37.19
CA ALA A 870 31.87 13.50 -36.63
C ALA A 870 32.53 14.67 -35.86
N GLY A 871 33.86 14.75 -35.85
CA GLY A 871 34.62 15.83 -35.21
C GLY A 871 34.95 15.62 -33.73
N TYR A 872 34.94 14.36 -33.26
CA TYR A 872 35.28 14.00 -31.88
C TYR A 872 36.52 13.10 -31.82
N GLU A 873 37.56 13.55 -31.11
CA GLU A 873 38.77 12.74 -30.89
C GLU A 873 38.79 12.11 -29.50
N LEU A 874 39.22 10.86 -29.44
CA LEU A 874 39.32 10.09 -28.20
C LEU A 874 40.43 10.67 -27.32
N GLU A 875 40.05 11.18 -26.14
CA GLU A 875 40.99 11.65 -25.12
C GLU A 875 41.46 10.50 -24.22
N SER A 876 40.50 9.71 -23.73
CA SER A 876 40.80 8.60 -22.81
C SER A 876 39.73 7.52 -22.87
N THR A 877 40.17 6.27 -22.63
CA THR A 877 39.31 5.11 -22.46
C THR A 877 39.93 4.20 -21.39
N GLN A 878 39.09 3.59 -20.56
CA GLN A 878 39.57 2.74 -19.47
C GLN A 878 38.56 1.65 -19.11
N LEU A 879 39.04 0.42 -18.89
CA LEU A 879 38.22 -0.72 -18.46
C LEU A 879 37.83 -0.63 -16.97
N PHE A 880 36.64 -1.12 -16.63
CA PHE A 880 36.16 -1.15 -15.24
C PHE A 880 37.05 -2.02 -14.34
N GLN A 881 37.70 -3.04 -14.91
CA GLN A 881 38.69 -3.85 -14.19
C GLN A 881 39.84 -3.00 -13.61
N GLU A 882 40.27 -1.97 -14.33
CA GLU A 882 41.34 -1.08 -13.89
C GLU A 882 40.88 -0.13 -12.79
N TYR A 883 39.67 0.42 -12.89
CA TYR A 883 39.08 1.19 -11.79
C TYR A 883 38.89 0.33 -10.53
N TYR A 884 38.58 -0.95 -10.71
CA TYR A 884 38.42 -1.88 -9.60
C TYR A 884 39.75 -2.18 -8.91
N SER A 885 40.85 -2.31 -9.64
CA SER A 885 42.19 -2.56 -9.05
C SER A 885 42.73 -1.36 -8.26
N GLN A 886 42.24 -0.16 -8.53
CA GLN A 886 42.62 1.08 -7.85
C GLN A 886 41.81 1.37 -6.57
N GLN A 887 40.85 0.52 -6.21
CA GLN A 887 39.98 0.73 -5.06
C GLN A 887 39.83 -0.53 -4.20
N THR A 888 39.64 -0.36 -2.90
CA THR A 888 39.43 -1.46 -1.94
C THR A 888 38.14 -1.32 -1.12
N ALA A 889 37.31 -0.33 -1.44
CA ALA A 889 36.12 0.02 -0.68
C ALA A 889 34.90 -0.86 -1.02
N ILE A 890 34.86 -1.43 -2.22
CA ILE A 890 33.76 -2.25 -2.73
C ILE A 890 34.34 -3.59 -3.15
N THR A 891 33.80 -4.67 -2.59
CA THR A 891 34.20 -6.05 -2.92
C THR A 891 33.10 -6.70 -3.75
N LEU A 892 33.43 -7.14 -4.96
CA LEU A 892 32.53 -7.85 -5.86
C LEU A 892 32.83 -9.36 -5.84
N THR A 893 31.80 -10.19 -5.95
CA THR A 893 31.96 -11.64 -6.15
C THR A 893 32.58 -11.95 -7.51
N GLN A 894 33.04 -13.18 -7.75
CA GLN A 894 33.65 -13.57 -9.02
C GLN A 894 32.70 -13.35 -10.21
N GLU A 895 31.43 -13.71 -10.05
CA GLU A 895 30.38 -13.54 -11.08
C GLU A 895 30.02 -12.05 -11.30
N GLN A 896 30.00 -11.26 -10.22
CA GLN A 896 29.81 -9.80 -10.31
C GLN A 896 31.00 -9.09 -10.98
N GLN A 897 32.22 -9.58 -10.76
CA GLN A 897 33.43 -9.12 -11.45
C GLN A 897 33.36 -9.48 -12.93
N ALA A 898 33.02 -10.73 -13.26
CA ALA A 898 32.85 -11.20 -14.64
C ALA A 898 31.87 -10.32 -15.41
N PHE A 899 30.74 -9.93 -14.80
CA PHE A 899 29.80 -8.97 -15.39
C PHE A 899 30.36 -7.54 -15.47
N SER A 900 30.93 -7.02 -14.37
CA SER A 900 31.37 -5.62 -14.29
C SER A 900 32.55 -5.31 -15.20
N PHE A 901 33.46 -6.27 -15.41
CA PHE A 901 34.68 -6.06 -16.18
C PHE A 901 34.47 -6.09 -17.70
N LEU A 902 33.25 -6.39 -18.15
CA LEU A 902 32.84 -6.23 -19.56
C LEU A 902 32.66 -4.76 -19.96
N HIS A 903 32.79 -3.82 -19.02
CA HIS A 903 32.46 -2.42 -19.25
C HIS A 903 33.71 -1.53 -19.32
N ARG A 904 33.60 -0.45 -20.09
CA ARG A 904 34.62 0.61 -20.22
C ARG A 904 34.00 2.00 -20.07
N THR A 905 34.84 2.96 -19.72
CA THR A 905 34.59 4.41 -19.79
C THR A 905 35.25 4.99 -21.03
N PHE A 906 34.71 6.08 -21.57
CA PHE A 906 35.34 6.84 -22.66
C PHE A 906 35.08 8.35 -22.52
N ILE A 907 36.04 9.15 -22.99
CA ILE A 907 35.97 10.61 -23.09
C ILE A 907 36.47 11.02 -24.49
N PHE A 908 35.66 11.79 -25.20
CA PHE A 908 35.99 12.40 -26.47
C PHE A 908 35.90 13.93 -26.37
N ASN A 909 36.83 14.63 -27.02
CA ASN A 909 36.81 16.09 -27.16
C ASN A 909 36.41 16.47 -28.58
N LYS A 910 35.56 17.49 -28.71
CA LYS A 910 35.21 18.08 -30.00
C LYS A 910 36.40 18.88 -30.52
N VAL A 911 36.81 18.61 -31.75
CA VAL A 911 37.90 19.32 -32.43
C VAL A 911 37.30 20.36 -33.35
N GLU A 912 37.78 21.61 -33.27
CA GLU A 912 37.37 22.66 -34.21
C GLU A 912 37.84 22.29 -35.62
N THR A 913 36.89 22.16 -36.55
CA THR A 913 37.21 21.98 -37.97
C THR A 913 37.70 23.33 -38.52
N PRO A 914 38.90 23.42 -39.14
CA PRO A 914 39.36 24.67 -39.73
C PRO A 914 38.37 25.16 -40.79
N ALA A 915 37.99 26.44 -40.75
CA ALA A 915 37.25 27.07 -41.83
C ALA A 915 38.09 27.05 -43.13
N PRO A 916 37.48 26.84 -44.31
CA PRO A 916 38.21 26.86 -45.58
C PRO A 916 38.84 28.25 -45.82
N PRO A 917 40.08 28.32 -46.35
CA PRO A 917 40.80 29.57 -46.51
C PRO A 917 40.18 30.44 -47.61
N SER A 918 39.98 31.72 -47.30
CA SER A 918 39.72 32.78 -48.28
C SER A 918 40.97 33.07 -49.14
N PRO A 919 40.82 33.50 -50.42
CA PRO A 919 41.93 33.70 -51.35
C PRO A 919 42.83 34.89 -50.97
N PRO A 920 44.08 34.93 -51.49
CA PRO A 920 45.19 35.65 -50.87
C PRO A 920 45.24 37.13 -51.26
N GLU A 921 45.61 37.98 -50.29
CA GLU A 921 46.11 39.33 -50.56
C GLU A 921 47.60 39.41 -50.17
N GLU A 922 48.37 39.68 -51.21
CA GLU A 922 49.68 40.33 -51.40
C GLU A 922 50.70 40.41 -50.25
N GLU A 923 51.91 39.93 -50.60
CA GLU A 923 53.17 40.03 -49.87
C GLU A 923 53.67 41.48 -49.75
N GLU A 924 54.31 41.83 -48.63
CA GLU A 924 55.53 42.65 -48.67
C GLU A 924 56.47 42.40 -47.45
N SER A 925 57.63 41.83 -47.81
CA SER A 925 59.02 41.90 -47.30
C SER A 925 59.38 42.18 -45.83
N ILE A 926 60.03 41.24 -45.12
CA ILE A 926 61.50 40.94 -44.96
C ILE A 926 62.13 41.64 -43.73
N GLU A 927 62.65 40.87 -42.76
CA GLU A 927 64.09 40.78 -42.42
C GLU A 927 64.40 39.68 -41.36
N VAL A 928 65.58 39.06 -41.53
CA VAL A 928 66.08 37.79 -40.95
C VAL A 928 66.88 38.07 -39.66
N PRO A 929 67.17 37.08 -38.78
CA PRO A 929 68.46 36.38 -38.94
C PRO A 929 68.52 34.88 -38.52
N THR A 930 69.27 34.16 -39.35
CA THR A 930 70.12 32.96 -39.21
C THR A 930 70.24 32.17 -37.88
N VAL A 931 69.81 30.90 -37.95
CA VAL A 931 70.48 29.59 -37.65
C VAL A 931 71.49 29.47 -36.49
N LYS A 932 71.21 28.51 -35.57
CA LYS A 932 72.11 27.38 -35.21
C LYS A 932 71.42 26.32 -34.33
N ASP A 933 71.49 25.07 -34.79
CA ASP A 933 71.18 23.83 -34.06
C ASP A 933 72.22 23.51 -32.96
N ALA A 934 71.78 22.85 -31.88
CA ALA A 934 72.44 21.67 -31.26
C ALA A 934 71.70 21.16 -30.00
N GLU A 935 71.19 19.94 -30.10
CA GLU A 935 71.20 18.79 -29.18
C GLU A 935 71.24 18.89 -27.62
N ALA A 936 70.31 18.10 -27.05
CA ALA A 936 70.48 17.02 -26.06
C ALA A 936 70.91 17.28 -24.58
N ALA A 937 69.91 17.01 -23.71
CA ALA A 937 69.91 16.10 -22.55
C ALA A 937 70.96 16.15 -21.40
N ALA A 938 70.37 16.26 -20.20
CA ALA A 938 70.64 15.55 -18.94
C ALA A 938 71.28 16.32 -17.74
N ALA A 939 70.45 16.45 -16.68
CA ALA A 939 70.67 16.41 -15.21
C ALA A 939 71.98 16.94 -14.58
N PRO A 940 71.94 17.61 -13.39
CA PRO A 940 71.87 16.87 -12.12
C PRO A 940 71.16 17.56 -10.93
N LYS A 941 71.06 16.79 -9.82
CA LYS A 941 70.40 17.05 -8.53
C LYS A 941 71.25 17.80 -7.48
N LEU A 942 70.56 18.28 -6.42
CA LEU A 942 70.96 18.58 -5.01
C LEU A 942 71.64 19.96 -4.77
N LYS A 943 71.42 20.76 -3.69
CA LYS A 943 71.03 20.53 -2.28
C LYS A 943 70.25 21.73 -1.63
N LYS A 944 69.66 21.38 -0.47
CA LYS A 944 68.94 22.12 0.59
C LYS A 944 69.51 23.50 1.05
N LYS A 945 68.61 24.36 1.57
CA LYS A 945 68.68 25.15 2.84
C LYS A 945 67.28 25.72 3.16
N VAL A 946 66.60 25.31 4.24
CA VAL A 946 66.58 25.82 5.64
C VAL A 946 65.89 27.20 5.84
N ILE A 947 64.65 27.12 6.35
CA ILE A 947 63.98 27.83 7.47
C ILE A 947 64.00 29.38 7.53
N LYS A 948 62.80 29.98 7.61
CA LYS A 948 62.47 31.01 8.62
C LYS A 948 61.08 30.77 9.23
N VAL A 949 61.08 30.86 10.56
CA VAL A 949 60.05 30.53 11.54
C VAL A 949 59.01 31.65 11.68
N LYS A 950 57.73 31.29 11.85
CA LYS A 950 56.75 32.08 12.61
C LYS A 950 56.26 31.22 13.79
N VAL A 951 56.20 31.86 14.95
CA VAL A 951 56.08 31.32 16.31
C VAL A 951 54.77 30.54 16.52
N PRO A 952 54.76 29.51 17.39
CA PRO A 952 53.65 28.58 17.56
C PRO A 952 52.54 29.20 18.39
N VAL A 953 51.29 28.99 17.99
CA VAL A 953 50.22 28.77 18.96
C VAL A 953 50.14 27.25 19.09
N GLU A 954 50.44 26.70 20.26
CA GLU A 954 50.17 25.30 20.57
C GLU A 954 48.67 25.07 20.48
N GLU A 955 48.18 24.62 19.33
CA GLU A 955 46.96 23.81 19.31
C GLU A 955 47.37 22.38 19.60
N ALA A 956 47.02 21.91 20.79
CA ALA A 956 47.22 20.53 21.22
C ALA A 956 46.74 19.56 20.13
N GLU A 957 47.58 18.57 19.76
CA GLU A 957 47.13 17.44 18.94
C GLU A 957 45.92 16.80 19.62
N ALA A 958 44.71 17.04 19.10
CA ALA A 958 43.50 16.42 19.62
C ALA A 958 43.61 14.90 19.42
N GLU A 959 43.68 14.15 20.52
CA GLU A 959 43.73 12.69 20.49
C GLU A 959 42.56 12.12 19.65
N LYS A 960 42.85 11.19 18.74
CA LYS A 960 41.84 10.60 17.83
C LYS A 960 40.65 10.03 18.63
N PRO A 961 39.40 10.24 18.18
CA PRO A 961 38.22 9.70 18.86
C PRO A 961 38.26 8.18 19.01
N VAL A 962 37.68 7.68 20.10
CA VAL A 962 37.44 6.25 20.31
C VAL A 962 36.09 5.90 19.71
N PHE A 963 36.09 5.11 18.64
CA PHE A 963 34.86 4.65 18.00
C PHE A 963 34.38 3.33 18.61
N PHE A 964 33.08 3.23 18.87
CA PHE A 964 32.45 1.99 19.32
C PHE A 964 31.13 1.73 18.61
N PHE A 965 30.87 0.48 18.23
CA PHE A 965 29.57 0.05 17.72
C PHE A 965 29.47 -1.48 17.76
N MET A 966 28.37 -2.04 18.29
CA MET A 966 28.22 -3.49 18.43
C MET A 966 28.16 -4.22 17.08
N GLY A 967 27.72 -3.55 16.01
CA GLY A 967 27.58 -4.13 14.67
C GLY A 967 28.85 -4.13 13.82
N ASP A 968 29.98 -3.60 14.31
CA ASP A 968 31.24 -3.53 13.57
C ASP A 968 32.32 -4.36 14.30
N GLU A 969 32.86 -5.38 13.63
CA GLU A 969 33.89 -6.27 14.19
C GLU A 969 35.25 -5.62 14.33
N LYS A 970 35.53 -4.60 13.53
CA LYS A 970 36.79 -3.84 13.59
C LYS A 970 36.90 -3.02 14.88
N LEU A 971 35.78 -2.79 15.56
CA LEU A 971 35.70 -2.01 16.81
C LEU A 971 35.58 -2.91 18.06
N ALA A 972 35.95 -4.20 17.95
CA ALA A 972 35.77 -5.19 19.00
C ALA A 972 36.29 -4.75 20.38
N GLU A 973 37.44 -4.07 20.42
CA GLU A 973 38.10 -3.56 21.63
C GLU A 973 37.19 -2.63 22.46
N TYR A 974 36.37 -1.80 21.81
CA TYR A 974 35.54 -0.78 22.46
C TYR A 974 34.04 -1.13 22.50
N ARG A 975 33.64 -2.34 22.07
CA ARG A 975 32.24 -2.77 22.07
C ARG A 975 31.59 -2.74 23.46
N PHE A 976 32.38 -2.85 24.53
CA PHE A 976 31.88 -2.75 25.91
C PHE A 976 31.19 -1.41 26.20
N LEU A 977 31.45 -0.35 25.42
CA LEU A 977 30.77 0.94 25.52
C LEU A 977 29.34 0.94 24.95
N SER A 978 28.98 -0.05 24.12
CA SER A 978 27.64 -0.12 23.53
C SER A 978 26.57 -0.52 24.54
N ASN A 979 25.36 0.04 24.35
CA ASN A 979 24.14 -0.36 25.07
C ASN A 979 23.69 -1.81 24.78
N MET A 980 24.14 -2.38 23.66
CA MET A 980 23.82 -3.75 23.25
C MET A 980 24.79 -4.79 23.82
N TYR A 981 25.90 -4.35 24.44
CA TYR A 981 26.90 -5.24 25.02
C TYR A 981 26.37 -5.96 26.27
N VAL A 982 26.67 -7.25 26.39
CA VAL A 982 26.23 -8.09 27.50
C VAL A 982 27.09 -7.82 28.73
N ALA A 983 26.51 -7.06 29.66
CA ALA A 983 27.11 -6.66 30.93
C ALA A 983 25.99 -6.55 31.96
N PRO A 984 25.60 -7.65 32.63
CA PRO A 984 24.47 -7.63 33.53
C PRO A 984 24.66 -6.63 34.68
N PHE A 985 23.60 -5.88 34.99
CA PHE A 985 23.54 -4.96 36.13
C PHE A 985 22.14 -4.97 36.74
N GLU A 986 22.02 -4.41 37.93
CA GLU A 986 20.76 -4.38 38.69
C GLU A 986 20.27 -2.95 38.88
N ILE A 987 18.97 -2.74 38.67
CA ILE A 987 18.27 -1.50 39.01
C ILE A 987 16.95 -1.91 39.69
N ASP A 988 16.67 -1.33 40.85
CA ASP A 988 15.41 -1.49 41.57
C ASP A 988 15.04 -2.98 41.82
N GLY A 989 16.02 -3.82 42.12
CA GLY A 989 15.83 -5.26 42.38
C GLY A 989 15.73 -6.16 41.15
N ILE A 990 15.84 -5.60 39.93
CA ILE A 990 15.68 -6.33 38.66
C ILE A 990 17.03 -6.38 37.94
N THR A 991 17.47 -7.59 37.55
CA THR A 991 18.68 -7.79 36.76
C THR A 991 18.40 -7.63 35.27
N PHE A 992 19.15 -6.76 34.60
CA PHE A 992 19.07 -6.51 33.16
C PHE A 992 20.33 -7.02 32.45
N PRO A 993 20.22 -7.87 31.42
CA PRO A 993 21.39 -8.40 30.71
C PRO A 993 22.22 -7.35 29.96
N THR A 994 21.54 -6.31 29.44
CA THR A 994 22.17 -5.20 28.71
C THR A 994 21.44 -3.89 29.00
N VAL A 995 22.07 -2.75 28.70
CA VAL A 995 21.44 -1.42 28.79
C VAL A 995 20.21 -1.32 27.89
N GLU A 996 20.25 -1.94 26.69
CA GLU A 996 19.10 -2.01 25.79
C GLU A 996 17.88 -2.68 26.45
N HIS A 997 18.07 -3.70 27.31
CA HIS A 997 16.96 -4.34 28.00
C HIS A 997 16.26 -3.37 28.96
N TYR A 998 17.03 -2.66 29.80
CA TYR A 998 16.47 -1.67 30.70
C TYR A 998 15.79 -0.53 29.93
N PHE A 999 16.39 -0.09 28.84
CA PHE A 999 15.86 0.99 28.01
C PHE A 999 14.49 0.63 27.42
N GLN A 1000 14.36 -0.56 26.83
CA GLN A 1000 13.09 -1.00 26.24
C GLN A 1000 12.06 -1.41 27.30
N TRP A 1001 12.50 -1.97 28.44
CA TRP A 1001 11.63 -2.31 29.56
C TRP A 1001 11.03 -1.05 30.21
N SER A 1002 11.82 0.00 30.42
CA SER A 1002 11.36 1.28 30.97
C SER A 1002 10.36 1.95 30.03
N LYS A 1003 10.56 1.81 28.72
CA LYS A 1003 9.58 2.22 27.69
C LYS A 1003 8.26 1.48 27.84
N ALA A 1004 8.30 0.15 27.95
CA ALA A 1004 7.09 -0.66 28.13
C ALA A 1004 6.35 -0.31 29.44
N LYS A 1005 7.09 -0.05 30.53
CA LYS A 1005 6.53 0.38 31.81
C LYS A 1005 5.86 1.75 31.74
N LEU A 1006 6.46 2.72 31.06
CA LEU A 1006 5.87 4.06 30.91
C LEU A 1006 4.48 3.99 30.23
N PHE A 1007 4.35 3.15 29.20
CA PHE A 1007 3.10 2.95 28.45
C PHE A 1007 2.25 1.77 28.95
N LYS A 1008 2.50 1.30 30.17
CA LYS A 1008 1.71 0.27 30.87
C LYS A 1008 1.56 -1.07 30.10
N ASP A 1009 2.53 -1.43 29.25
CA ASP A 1009 2.55 -2.69 28.51
C ASP A 1009 3.34 -3.77 29.28
N GLU A 1010 2.69 -4.32 30.32
CA GLU A 1010 3.27 -5.34 31.21
C GLU A 1010 3.65 -6.64 30.48
N ALA A 1011 2.92 -6.98 29.42
CA ALA A 1011 3.20 -8.17 28.62
C ALA A 1011 4.51 -8.01 27.84
N ALA A 1012 4.73 -6.84 27.22
CA ALA A 1012 5.99 -6.54 26.55
C ALA A 1012 7.16 -6.49 27.54
N ALA A 1013 6.98 -5.84 28.71
CA ALA A 1013 8.00 -5.76 29.76
C ALA A 1013 8.43 -7.16 30.25
N THR A 1014 7.47 -8.04 30.53
CA THR A 1014 7.72 -9.43 30.95
C THR A 1014 8.45 -10.22 29.86
N LYS A 1015 8.03 -10.07 28.61
CA LYS A 1015 8.62 -10.79 27.46
C LYS A 1015 10.07 -10.39 27.19
N MET A 1016 10.47 -9.15 27.49
CA MET A 1016 11.86 -8.71 27.35
C MET A 1016 12.79 -9.41 28.34
N LEU A 1017 12.31 -9.72 29.54
CA LEU A 1017 13.10 -10.34 30.60
C LEU A 1017 12.96 -11.87 30.68
N THR A 1018 11.96 -12.43 30.00
CA THR A 1018 11.75 -13.89 29.95
C THR A 1018 12.55 -14.50 28.80
N PRO A 1019 13.58 -15.32 29.08
CA PRO A 1019 14.40 -15.91 28.03
C PRO A 1019 13.62 -16.90 27.17
N PRO A 1020 13.88 -16.95 25.84
CA PRO A 1020 13.41 -18.04 24.99
C PRO A 1020 13.93 -19.40 25.45
N LYS A 1021 13.19 -20.48 25.16
CA LYS A 1021 13.57 -21.85 25.51
C LYS A 1021 15.00 -22.17 25.03
N GLY A 1022 15.86 -22.59 25.95
CA GLY A 1022 17.26 -22.93 25.68
C GLY A 1022 18.25 -21.75 25.68
N LYS A 1023 17.82 -20.53 26.04
CA LYS A 1023 18.70 -19.37 26.22
C LYS A 1023 18.70 -18.90 27.67
N GLN A 1024 19.81 -18.32 28.11
CA GLN A 1024 19.95 -17.79 29.47
C GLN A 1024 19.27 -16.42 29.65
N PHE A 1025 19.24 -15.61 28.59
CA PHE A 1025 18.57 -14.31 28.53
C PHE A 1025 18.08 -14.01 27.11
N THR A 1026 17.15 -13.08 26.97
CA THR A 1026 16.70 -12.57 25.67
C THR A 1026 17.82 -11.78 24.99
N GLU A 1027 18.04 -11.95 23.69
CA GLU A 1027 19.07 -11.15 23.01
C GLU A 1027 18.68 -9.67 22.93
N ALA A 1028 19.64 -8.75 23.02
CA ALA A 1028 19.39 -7.31 22.98
C ALA A 1028 18.65 -6.87 21.70
N LYS A 1029 18.92 -7.50 20.55
CA LYS A 1029 18.19 -7.26 19.30
C LYS A 1029 16.71 -7.63 19.41
N SER A 1030 16.40 -8.69 20.15
CA SER A 1030 15.03 -9.14 20.41
C SER A 1030 14.31 -8.20 21.37
N ALA A 1031 14.97 -7.74 22.44
CA ALA A 1031 14.42 -6.71 23.33
C ALA A 1031 14.11 -5.41 22.57
N LYS A 1032 15.02 -4.96 21.69
CA LYS A 1032 14.81 -3.82 20.77
C LYS A 1032 13.62 -4.03 19.84
N ALA A 1033 13.44 -5.24 19.30
CA ALA A 1033 12.31 -5.57 18.43
C ALA A 1033 10.97 -5.57 19.17
N ILE A 1034 10.94 -6.04 20.42
CA ILE A 1034 9.75 -5.98 21.30
C ILE A 1034 9.44 -4.51 21.65
N GLY A 1035 10.47 -3.71 21.97
CA GLY A 1035 10.34 -2.29 22.31
C GLY A 1035 9.77 -1.41 21.19
N LYS A 1036 9.92 -1.83 19.92
CA LYS A 1036 9.27 -1.20 18.77
C LYS A 1036 7.76 -1.46 18.70
N LYS A 1037 7.24 -2.45 19.43
CA LYS A 1037 5.85 -2.92 19.41
C LYS A 1037 5.12 -2.67 20.73
N VAL A 1038 5.67 -1.83 21.61
CA VAL A 1038 5.00 -1.42 22.86
C VAL A 1038 3.67 -0.76 22.51
N LYS A 1039 2.58 -1.23 23.12
CA LYS A 1039 1.24 -0.70 22.92
C LYS A 1039 1.12 0.73 23.45
N ASP A 1040 0.22 1.50 22.84
CA ASP A 1040 -0.13 2.87 23.26
C ASP A 1040 1.07 3.83 23.38
N PHE A 1041 2.13 3.57 22.60
CA PHE A 1041 3.34 4.37 22.58
C PHE A 1041 3.07 5.79 22.04
N VAL A 1042 3.31 6.80 22.88
CA VAL A 1042 3.25 8.22 22.50
C VAL A 1042 4.66 8.78 22.36
N GLY A 1043 5.07 9.08 21.12
CA GLY A 1043 6.43 9.52 20.81
C GLY A 1043 6.84 10.84 21.50
N ALA A 1044 5.90 11.76 21.71
CA ALA A 1044 6.17 13.04 22.37
C ALA A 1044 6.52 12.87 23.86
N GLU A 1045 5.82 11.98 24.57
CA GLU A 1045 6.08 11.68 25.99
C GLU A 1045 7.43 10.98 26.18
N TRP A 1046 7.79 10.07 25.28
CA TRP A 1046 9.07 9.34 25.35
C TRP A 1046 10.29 10.19 24.98
N ASN A 1047 10.17 11.01 23.92
CA ASN A 1047 11.30 11.80 23.41
C ASN A 1047 11.52 13.12 24.15
N GLY A 1048 10.53 13.63 24.89
CA GLY A 1048 10.57 14.94 25.55
C GLY A 1048 10.44 16.12 24.57
N LEU A 1049 10.46 17.35 25.11
CA LEU A 1049 10.29 18.60 24.35
C LEU A 1049 11.60 19.11 23.73
N ALA A 1050 12.77 18.62 24.18
CA ALA A 1050 14.08 19.01 23.67
C ALA A 1050 15.10 17.86 23.76
N PRO A 1051 16.08 17.76 22.83
CA PRO A 1051 17.15 16.75 22.88
C PRO A 1051 17.94 16.79 24.20
N GLY A 1052 18.22 15.61 24.77
CA GLY A 1052 19.03 15.46 25.99
C GLY A 1052 18.29 15.69 27.30
N ARG A 1053 16.99 16.01 27.26
CA ARG A 1053 16.12 16.19 28.45
C ARG A 1053 14.81 15.41 28.37
N GLY A 1054 14.73 14.41 27.50
CA GLY A 1054 13.56 13.53 27.39
C GLY A 1054 13.62 12.35 28.35
N PHE A 1055 12.47 11.73 28.63
CA PHE A 1055 12.40 10.55 29.48
C PHE A 1055 13.33 9.41 28.99
N LYS A 1056 13.45 9.23 27.67
CA LYS A 1056 14.42 8.28 27.09
C LYS A 1056 15.89 8.56 27.46
N ASP A 1057 16.26 9.83 27.61
CA ASP A 1057 17.63 10.25 27.90
C ASP A 1057 17.97 9.96 29.36
N GLU A 1058 17.03 10.24 30.27
CA GLU A 1058 17.12 9.90 31.69
C GLU A 1058 17.25 8.38 31.91
N VAL A 1059 16.42 7.60 31.22
CA VAL A 1059 16.48 6.13 31.25
C VAL A 1059 17.85 5.63 30.77
N MET A 1060 18.39 6.19 29.69
CA MET A 1060 19.70 5.80 29.17
C MET A 1060 20.83 6.15 30.17
N ARG A 1061 20.83 7.37 30.73
CA ARG A 1061 21.81 7.79 31.74
C ARG A 1061 21.79 6.88 32.97
N LYS A 1062 20.60 6.58 33.50
CA LYS A 1062 20.43 5.68 34.66
C LYS A 1062 21.00 4.28 34.38
N ALA A 1063 20.75 3.74 33.20
CA ALA A 1063 21.24 2.42 32.81
C ALA A 1063 22.75 2.37 32.56
N LEU A 1064 23.32 3.37 31.88
CA LEU A 1064 24.76 3.46 31.66
C LEU A 1064 25.49 3.55 33.00
N ARG A 1065 25.04 4.44 33.91
CA ARG A 1065 25.60 4.55 35.25
C ARG A 1065 25.55 3.22 36.00
N ALA A 1066 24.37 2.60 36.07
CA ALA A 1066 24.20 1.31 36.74
C ALA A 1066 25.10 0.21 36.15
N LYS A 1067 25.27 0.16 34.83
CA LYS A 1067 26.19 -0.79 34.16
C LYS A 1067 27.63 -0.61 34.63
N PHE A 1068 28.15 0.62 34.62
CA PHE A 1068 29.57 0.89 34.89
C PHE A 1068 29.89 0.98 36.40
N THR A 1069 28.91 1.22 37.28
CA THR A 1069 29.13 1.23 38.74
C THR A 1069 28.80 -0.11 39.41
N HIS A 1070 28.35 -1.13 38.67
CA HIS A 1070 28.01 -2.43 39.23
C HIS A 1070 29.27 -3.20 39.66
N PRO A 1071 29.31 -3.83 40.86
CA PRO A 1071 30.51 -4.52 41.35
C PRO A 1071 31.06 -5.64 40.46
N LYS A 1072 30.21 -6.24 39.61
CA LYS A 1072 30.62 -7.30 38.65
C LYS A 1072 31.22 -6.76 37.35
N ASN A 1073 31.18 -5.44 37.12
CA ASN A 1073 31.61 -4.81 35.87
C ASN A 1073 32.84 -3.89 36.06
N THR A 1074 33.59 -4.04 37.15
CA THR A 1074 34.75 -3.20 37.51
C THR A 1074 35.79 -3.08 36.38
N GLU A 1075 36.06 -4.17 35.66
CA GLU A 1075 36.98 -4.16 34.50
C GLU A 1075 36.50 -3.20 33.37
N MET A 1076 35.17 -3.07 33.17
CA MET A 1076 34.62 -2.16 32.17
C MET A 1076 34.73 -0.69 32.62
N LEU A 1077 34.60 -0.45 33.92
CA LEU A 1077 34.83 0.88 34.50
C LEU A 1077 36.29 1.31 34.31
N GLU A 1078 37.24 0.42 34.62
CA GLU A 1078 38.67 0.68 34.40
C GLU A 1078 38.96 0.97 32.92
N LYS A 1079 38.38 0.19 32.00
CA LYS A 1079 38.51 0.44 30.55
C LYS A 1079 37.87 1.76 30.10
N LEU A 1080 36.74 2.16 30.69
CA LEU A 1080 36.13 3.47 30.42
C LEU A 1080 37.05 4.60 30.92
N LEU A 1081 37.59 4.49 32.14
CA LEU A 1081 38.50 5.50 32.69
C LEU A 1081 39.82 5.59 31.91
N ALA A 1082 40.32 4.46 31.40
CA ALA A 1082 41.53 4.38 30.58
C ALA A 1082 41.41 5.12 29.24
N THR A 1083 40.19 5.46 28.79
CA THR A 1083 40.00 6.29 27.58
C THR A 1083 40.41 7.75 27.76
N LYS A 1084 40.87 8.17 28.96
CA LYS A 1084 41.41 9.51 29.25
C LYS A 1084 40.47 10.61 28.76
N ASP A 1085 40.95 11.58 27.99
CA ASP A 1085 40.16 12.71 27.53
C ASP A 1085 39.72 12.54 26.07
N ARG A 1086 39.96 11.36 25.51
CA ARG A 1086 39.56 11.00 24.14
C ARG A 1086 38.05 11.07 23.99
N THR A 1087 37.61 11.64 22.87
CA THR A 1087 36.19 11.72 22.54
C THR A 1087 35.63 10.33 22.26
N LEU A 1088 34.57 9.92 22.97
CA LEU A 1088 33.89 8.65 22.74
C LEU A 1088 32.79 8.84 21.69
N ALA A 1089 32.77 8.00 20.67
CA ALA A 1089 31.92 8.16 19.48
C ALA A 1089 31.20 6.86 19.10
N GLU A 1090 29.87 6.83 19.18
CA GLU A 1090 29.11 5.66 18.71
C GLU A 1090 29.01 5.68 17.18
N ALA A 1091 29.79 4.83 16.51
CA ALA A 1091 29.95 4.79 15.05
C ALA A 1091 28.79 4.07 14.33
N ASN A 1092 27.56 4.47 14.65
CA ASN A 1092 26.35 3.90 14.07
C ASN A 1092 25.85 4.77 12.89
N ALA A 1093 26.08 4.31 11.67
CA ALA A 1093 25.65 5.02 10.45
C ALA A 1093 24.12 5.18 10.30
N ARG A 1094 23.32 4.41 11.06
CA ARG A 1094 21.85 4.41 10.99
C ARG A 1094 21.17 5.17 12.14
N ASP A 1095 21.95 5.71 13.08
CA ASP A 1095 21.43 6.41 14.25
C ASP A 1095 22.14 7.77 14.39
N SER A 1096 21.41 8.85 14.09
CA SER A 1096 21.89 10.21 14.20
C SER A 1096 21.60 10.86 15.54
N TYR A 1097 20.90 10.17 16.46
CA TYR A 1097 20.63 10.71 17.80
C TYR A 1097 21.63 10.15 18.81
N TRP A 1098 21.67 8.83 18.98
CA TRP A 1098 22.59 8.15 19.89
C TRP A 1098 24.01 8.12 19.33
N GLY A 1099 24.15 7.93 18.01
CA GLY A 1099 25.43 7.85 17.32
C GLY A 1099 25.83 9.07 16.49
N ILE A 1100 27.00 8.97 15.86
CA ILE A 1100 27.61 10.01 15.02
C ILE A 1100 27.01 10.07 13.60
N GLY A 1101 26.04 9.20 13.28
CA GLY A 1101 25.36 9.16 11.97
C GLY A 1101 26.26 8.78 10.79
N THR A 1102 27.41 8.16 11.06
CA THR A 1102 28.35 7.63 10.05
C THR A 1102 29.15 6.47 10.63
N SER A 1103 29.81 5.67 9.78
CA SER A 1103 30.73 4.61 10.21
C SER A 1103 32.12 5.17 10.53
N ALA A 1104 32.88 4.44 11.36
CA ALA A 1104 34.16 4.88 11.90
C ALA A 1104 35.23 5.13 10.81
N ASP A 1105 35.15 4.45 9.68
CA ASP A 1105 36.11 4.50 8.56
C ASP A 1105 35.91 5.70 7.61
N THR A 1106 34.86 6.48 7.82
CA THR A 1106 34.58 7.63 6.97
C THR A 1106 35.45 8.83 7.31
N LYS A 1107 35.88 9.58 6.29
CA LYS A 1107 36.66 10.83 6.45
C LYS A 1107 35.99 11.83 7.43
N PRO A 1108 34.66 12.08 7.39
CA PRO A 1108 34.00 12.92 8.38
C PRO A 1108 34.05 12.37 9.82
N ALA A 1109 34.02 11.04 10.02
CA ALA A 1109 34.16 10.46 11.36
C ALA A 1109 35.54 10.78 11.95
N GLN A 1110 36.60 10.54 11.16
CA GLN A 1110 38.00 10.73 11.55
C GLN A 1110 38.36 12.20 11.77
N GLU A 1111 37.71 13.12 11.04
CA GLU A 1111 37.87 14.57 11.22
C GLU A 1111 36.99 15.17 12.34
N GLY A 1112 36.22 14.35 13.08
CA GLY A 1112 35.30 14.84 14.12
C GLY A 1112 34.07 15.60 13.59
N LYS A 1113 33.83 15.59 12.28
CA LYS A 1113 32.71 16.27 11.60
C LYS A 1113 31.51 15.35 11.49
N TRP A 1114 30.81 15.15 12.60
CA TRP A 1114 29.72 14.19 12.69
C TRP A 1114 28.36 14.75 12.25
N LYS A 1115 27.59 13.95 11.51
CA LYS A 1115 26.21 14.28 11.11
C LYS A 1115 25.19 13.97 12.21
N GLY A 1116 25.53 13.04 13.10
CA GLY A 1116 24.73 12.65 14.26
C GLY A 1116 25.17 13.37 15.55
N GLN A 1117 24.27 13.37 16.53
CA GLN A 1117 24.40 14.13 17.78
C GLN A 1117 25.30 13.44 18.82
N ASN A 1118 25.58 12.14 18.64
CA ASN A 1118 26.44 11.33 19.50
C ASN A 1118 26.06 11.35 20.99
N TRP A 1119 24.76 11.33 21.32
CA TRP A 1119 24.32 11.39 22.72
C TRP A 1119 24.84 10.23 23.58
N MET A 1120 25.04 9.04 23.01
CA MET A 1120 25.61 7.89 23.75
C MET A 1120 27.05 8.18 24.17
N GLY A 1121 27.88 8.68 23.24
CA GLY A 1121 29.25 9.07 23.53
C GLY A 1121 29.33 10.20 24.56
N LYS A 1122 28.46 11.22 24.43
CA LYS A 1122 28.36 12.33 25.40
C LYS A 1122 28.02 11.84 26.80
N MET A 1123 27.00 10.99 26.95
CA MET A 1123 26.62 10.44 28.27
C MET A 1123 27.71 9.58 28.90
N LEU A 1124 28.47 8.81 28.10
CA LEU A 1124 29.61 8.05 28.59
C LEU A 1124 30.77 8.93 29.04
N MET A 1125 31.03 10.03 28.32
CA MET A 1125 32.05 11.02 28.71
C MET A 1125 31.63 11.77 29.98
N GLU A 1126 30.38 12.19 30.09
CA GLU A 1126 29.82 12.79 31.32
C GLU A 1126 29.96 11.83 32.51
N LEU A 1127 29.60 10.56 32.33
CA LEU A 1127 29.75 9.52 33.36
C LEU A 1127 31.22 9.27 33.73
N ARG A 1128 32.12 9.29 32.74
CA ARG A 1128 33.57 9.15 32.95
C ARG A 1128 34.11 10.30 33.82
N THR A 1129 33.69 11.54 33.55
CA THR A 1129 34.05 12.71 34.34
C THR A 1129 33.47 12.64 35.75
N GLU A 1130 32.19 12.28 35.90
CA GLU A 1130 31.54 12.08 37.20
C GLU A 1130 32.33 11.08 38.06
N LEU A 1131 32.70 9.94 37.49
CA LEU A 1131 33.38 8.85 38.20
C LEU A 1131 34.87 9.12 38.50
N ARG A 1132 35.49 10.13 37.86
CA ARG A 1132 36.84 10.62 38.22
C ARG A 1132 36.84 11.59 39.42
N GLY A 1133 35.68 12.12 39.82
CA GLY A 1133 35.58 13.15 40.87
C GLY A 1133 35.94 14.56 40.39
N GLU A 1134 36.01 14.79 39.08
CA GLU A 1134 36.25 16.11 38.48
C GLU A 1134 34.90 16.82 38.31
N LYS A 1135 34.71 18.00 38.92
CA LYS A 1135 33.47 18.79 38.70
C LYS A 1135 33.42 19.23 37.23
N ALA A 1136 32.35 18.89 36.52
CA ALA A 1136 32.11 19.37 35.17
C ALA A 1136 31.94 20.91 35.16
N GLU A 1137 32.85 21.63 34.49
CA GLU A 1137 32.64 23.05 34.17
C GLU A 1137 31.48 23.18 33.18
N ALA A 1138 30.60 24.14 33.45
CA ALA A 1138 29.29 24.31 32.83
C ALA A 1138 29.33 25.00 31.46
#